data_AF-A0A6N2L9R0-F1
#
_entry.id   AF-A0A6N2L9R0-F1
#
_cell.length_a   1.000
_cell.length_b   1.000
_cell.length_c   1.000
_cell.angle_alpha   90.00
_cell.angle_beta   90.00
_cell.angle_gamma   90.00
#
_symmetry.space_group_name_H-M   'P 1'
#
loop_
_entity.id
_entity.type
_entity.pdbx_description
1 polymer ?
#
loop_
_entity_poly.entity_id
_entity_poly.type
_entity_poly.pdbx_seq_one_letter_code
_entity_poly.pdbx_strand_id
1 'polypeptide(L)'
;MLRETTRSSKVMTSKSSRASTVLENNSPKTVLTTTSGGSPTSSISSSIEHLFRCSESFGKLDIGVTKSNSTEKKLAWLRSQIIGDDVEFDSPFGKRRLTYADHTASGRSLLYIENFIINNVLPFYGNTHTSDSYVGHRTTKMLHEAGEYIKKCLGGGRQDAIMFCGSGSTAAIKRLQEVMGIAVASTLRERVIKCLSNEERWVVFVGPYEHHSNLLSWRQSLAEVVEIGLDDNGLIDIEDLRRRLETNVTGIYSDTRRISQLLHEHGGFACFDFAASGPYVKINMRSGEVDGYDAIFLSPHKFLGGPGSPGILLMSRALYQLGSSAPSTCGGGTVSYVNGFSEKDTLYLTDIEERESGGTPQIIQTTRASLTFWIKEYISHQATRQPNDKLYCPFSFTPPQTLPRPGMAQDCDGTDSKDDNDGILNMWRETGNSRDKPLHGPFIAALLNDLFGIQARGGCACAGPYGHSLLHVDESSTLAFRSAIEKGYGGVKPGWTRVSFPYYMANEEFEFVLTAIEFLAIYGQRFLPLYHFNWKTGGWTFKKGGFKDLVVVRTSDNISKFGSYLIRAKQIANLLPKFPSQRKIPRDIDPYLLYFRELEQSMVRETTPGAEVMTSKNTRASSTVWENNSPTVLTASSGSSSSSSISSPVEHLFRSSESLRALEIGVPESSSTEKKLAWLRSQIIGEDAEFDSPFGKRRLTYADHTASGRSLLYIENFIINNVLPFYGNTHTSDSYVGHRTTKMLREAAEYIKKCLGGGQDDAIVFCGSGTTAAIKRLQEVMGIAVASTLRERVIKCLSNEERWVVFVGPYEHHSNLLSWRQSLAEVVEIGLDENGLIDIEDLRRRLETYRHANRPILGSFSASSNVTGIYSDTRRISQLLHEHGGFACFDFAASGPYVKINMRSGEVDGYDAIFLSPHKFLGGPGSPGILLMSRALYQLGSSAPSTCGGGTVNYVNGFSEKDTLYLTDIEERECGGTPQIIQTIRASLTFRIKEYVSHQVIKEQEDTYIEKALDRLLPNKNIWVLGNTTAKRQAILSFLIHSTTNSSSPAMAQDCDGTDSKDVNDGVLYMWRETGNSRDKPLHGPFIAALLNDLFGIQARGGCACAGPYGHRLLHVDEPSSLAFRSAIEKGYCGVKPGWTRVSFPYYMSDEKFEFILTAIEFTAIYGQRFLPLYHFNWKTGSWTFKQRELNDLVDKDNNGGCINNFESYLIRAKQIADLLPKFPSQRKIPPDIDPDLLFFRV
;
A
#
# COMPACT_ATOMS: atom_id res chain seq x y z
N MET A 1 13.37 9.46 52.56
CA MET A 1 14.29 10.01 53.58
C MET A 1 15.29 10.94 52.88
N LEU A 2 15.56 12.10 53.50
CA LEU A 2 16.77 12.96 53.51
C LEU A 2 18.07 12.38 52.90
N ARG A 3 19.08 13.12 52.38
CA ARG A 3 19.27 14.53 51.91
C ARG A 3 20.75 14.69 51.43
N GLU A 4 21.06 15.68 50.58
CA GLU A 4 22.38 16.40 50.46
C GLU A 4 23.64 15.57 50.04
N THR A 5 24.81 16.11 49.62
CA THR A 5 25.36 17.50 49.57
C THR A 5 26.33 17.74 48.35
N THR A 6 26.98 18.92 48.30
CA THR A 6 27.65 19.60 47.15
C THR A 6 29.20 19.72 47.19
N ARG A 7 29.84 20.03 46.03
CA ARG A 7 30.98 20.98 45.75
C ARG A 7 31.96 20.44 44.67
N SER A 8 32.75 21.17 43.85
CA SER A 8 32.91 22.58 43.39
C SER A 8 34.37 23.11 43.44
N SER A 9 35.06 23.21 42.28
CA SER A 9 36.06 24.25 41.87
C SER A 9 36.84 23.78 40.60
N LYS A 10 37.00 24.53 39.48
CA LYS A 10 37.75 25.78 39.19
C LYS A 10 39.28 25.66 39.45
N VAL A 11 40.23 26.21 38.67
CA VAL A 11 40.34 26.95 37.38
C VAL A 11 41.86 27.09 37.07
N MET A 12 42.34 27.24 35.81
CA MET A 12 43.23 28.34 35.31
C MET A 12 43.76 28.12 33.87
N THR A 13 44.44 29.14 33.33
CA THR A 13 44.59 29.45 31.89
C THR A 13 46.01 29.89 31.50
N SER A 14 46.34 29.86 30.20
CA SER A 14 46.87 31.00 29.39
C SER A 14 47.94 30.63 28.32
N LYS A 15 48.42 31.63 27.57
CA LYS A 15 48.88 31.57 26.15
C LYS A 15 50.37 31.94 25.93
N SER A 16 50.96 31.47 24.81
CA SER A 16 52.05 32.12 24.02
C SER A 16 52.25 31.36 22.67
N SER A 17 53.26 31.63 21.83
CA SER A 17 53.32 32.76 20.85
C SER A 17 54.22 32.41 19.63
N ARG A 18 53.70 32.42 18.38
CA ARG A 18 53.84 33.47 17.32
C ARG A 18 55.10 33.38 16.41
N ALA A 19 54.87 33.46 15.08
CA ALA A 19 55.73 34.03 13.98
C ALA A 19 56.38 33.10 12.90
N SER A 20 55.99 33.35 11.62
CA SER A 20 56.76 33.38 10.34
C SER A 20 57.49 32.10 9.81
N THR A 21 57.68 31.80 8.50
CA THR A 21 57.91 32.66 7.30
C THR A 21 57.74 31.90 5.93
N VAL A 22 56.93 32.43 4.98
CA VAL A 22 57.17 32.59 3.49
C VAL A 22 57.37 31.41 2.46
N LEU A 23 56.50 31.40 1.41
CA LEU A 23 56.59 30.89 -0.02
C LEU A 23 56.88 29.38 -0.30
N GLU A 24 56.44 28.71 -1.40
CA GLU A 24 55.82 29.14 -2.69
C GLU A 24 54.88 28.07 -3.35
N ASN A 25 54.02 28.52 -4.28
CA ASN A 25 52.99 27.87 -5.14
C ASN A 25 53.09 26.38 -5.58
N ASN A 26 51.97 25.60 -5.57
CA ASN A 26 51.04 25.47 -6.73
C ASN A 26 49.88 24.43 -6.62
N SER A 27 48.66 24.86 -7.00
CA SER A 27 47.49 24.08 -7.48
C SER A 27 46.71 23.15 -6.50
N PRO A 28 45.37 22.97 -6.67
CA PRO A 28 44.50 22.80 -5.49
C PRO A 28 43.88 21.40 -5.30
N LYS A 29 44.04 20.84 -4.09
CA LYS A 29 43.14 19.85 -3.51
C LYS A 29 42.31 20.51 -2.41
N THR A 30 41.01 20.71 -2.64
CA THR A 30 40.13 21.38 -1.68
C THR A 30 39.70 20.42 -0.56
N VAL A 31 40.51 20.33 0.49
CA VAL A 31 40.16 19.65 1.75
C VAL A 31 39.37 20.59 2.66
N LEU A 32 38.36 20.05 3.33
CA LEU A 32 37.53 20.75 4.31
C LEU A 32 38.34 21.20 5.53
N THR A 33 38.22 22.48 5.91
CA THR A 33 38.42 22.90 7.31
C THR A 33 37.33 23.86 7.75
N THR A 34 36.64 23.50 8.82
CA THR A 34 35.64 24.30 9.53
C THR A 34 36.29 25.20 10.58
N THR A 35 35.88 26.47 10.67
CA THR A 35 35.70 27.15 11.97
C THR A 35 34.59 28.19 11.86
N SER A 36 33.92 28.43 12.98
CA SER A 36 32.59 29.05 13.07
C SER A 36 32.60 30.47 13.62
N GLY A 37 31.66 31.29 13.18
CA GLY A 37 31.23 32.51 13.86
C GLY A 37 29.81 32.89 13.44
N GLY A 38 28.81 32.55 14.25
CA GLY A 38 27.40 32.80 13.92
C GLY A 38 26.51 32.87 15.15
N SER A 39 25.59 33.84 15.16
CA SER A 39 24.58 34.05 16.20
C SER A 39 23.41 33.05 16.08
N PRO A 40 22.68 32.77 17.18
CA PRO A 40 21.75 31.64 17.23
C PRO A 40 20.33 31.98 16.74
N THR A 41 20.12 32.18 15.43
CA THR A 41 18.76 32.27 14.82
C THR A 41 18.71 31.81 13.34
N SER A 42 19.20 30.61 13.01
CA SER A 42 19.06 30.05 11.63
C SER A 42 19.14 28.52 11.48
N SER A 43 19.23 27.75 12.56
CA SER A 43 19.76 26.38 12.56
C SER A 43 18.92 25.26 11.92
N ILE A 44 17.63 25.48 11.60
CA ILE A 44 16.74 24.38 11.15
C ILE A 44 16.90 24.09 9.64
N SER A 45 16.99 25.13 8.79
CA SER A 45 17.04 24.96 7.32
C SER A 45 18.33 24.28 6.85
N SER A 46 19.49 24.66 7.40
CA SER A 46 20.76 23.99 7.09
C SER A 46 20.72 22.52 7.51
N SER A 47 20.18 22.22 8.68
CA SER A 47 20.10 20.86 9.24
C SER A 47 19.18 19.91 8.45
N ILE A 48 18.19 20.42 7.72
CA ILE A 48 17.24 19.62 6.92
C ILE A 48 17.80 19.30 5.53
N GLU A 49 18.36 20.29 4.82
CA GLU A 49 19.13 19.99 3.59
C GLU A 49 20.31 19.07 3.89
N HIS A 50 20.99 19.27 5.03
CA HIS A 50 22.09 18.41 5.48
C HIS A 50 21.62 16.99 5.84
N LEU A 51 20.38 16.77 6.30
CA LEU A 51 19.88 15.42 6.56
C LEU A 51 19.73 14.59 5.29
N PHE A 52 19.16 15.14 4.22
CA PHE A 52 19.11 14.44 2.94
C PHE A 52 20.48 14.40 2.24
N ARG A 53 21.26 15.50 2.28
CA ARG A 53 22.59 15.56 1.63
C ARG A 53 23.67 14.73 2.33
N CYS A 54 23.48 14.39 3.60
CA CYS A 54 24.33 13.45 4.36
C CYS A 54 23.70 12.07 4.54
N SER A 55 22.47 11.84 4.06
CA SER A 55 22.02 10.48 3.81
C SER A 55 22.80 9.92 2.63
N GLU A 56 23.58 8.88 2.90
CA GLU A 56 24.22 8.05 1.88
C GLU A 56 23.19 7.39 0.95
N SER A 57 21.95 7.22 1.42
CA SER A 57 20.87 6.51 0.75
C SER A 57 20.16 7.38 -0.29
N PHE A 58 19.86 8.64 0.05
CA PHE A 58 19.11 9.58 -0.79
C PHE A 58 19.99 10.51 -1.64
N GLY A 59 21.29 10.59 -1.33
CA GLY A 59 22.26 11.36 -2.10
C GLY A 59 22.04 12.88 -2.04
N LYS A 60 22.82 13.63 -2.84
CA LYS A 60 22.59 15.07 -2.98
C LYS A 60 21.31 15.30 -3.79
N LEU A 61 20.19 15.57 -3.11
CA LEU A 61 19.08 16.29 -3.73
C LEU A 61 19.60 17.66 -4.17
N ASP A 62 19.86 17.76 -5.47
CA ASP A 62 20.03 19.00 -6.19
C ASP A 62 18.83 19.19 -7.12
N ILE A 63 18.20 20.36 -6.99
CA ILE A 63 17.04 20.79 -7.76
C ILE A 63 17.42 21.86 -8.79
N GLY A 64 18.70 22.27 -8.86
CA GLY A 64 19.18 23.35 -9.73
C GLY A 64 18.68 24.75 -9.36
N VAL A 65 17.76 24.87 -8.39
CA VAL A 65 17.21 26.14 -7.91
C VAL A 65 18.11 26.71 -6.80
N THR A 66 18.88 27.74 -7.14
CA THR A 66 19.79 28.42 -6.20
C THR A 66 19.07 29.04 -4.99
N LYS A 67 19.79 29.14 -3.85
CA LYS A 67 19.25 29.64 -2.57
C LYS A 67 18.75 31.10 -2.57
N SER A 68 19.02 31.86 -3.63
CA SER A 68 18.61 33.27 -3.80
C SER A 68 17.29 33.45 -4.55
N ASN A 69 16.60 32.38 -4.94
CA ASN A 69 15.37 32.49 -5.73
C ASN A 69 14.13 32.86 -4.91
N SER A 70 13.28 33.71 -5.51
CA SER A 70 11.98 34.13 -4.97
C SER A 70 10.97 32.98 -4.91
N THR A 71 9.97 33.11 -4.04
CA THR A 71 8.87 32.15 -3.89
C THR A 71 8.22 31.79 -5.23
N GLU A 72 7.95 32.78 -6.08
CA GLU A 72 7.32 32.54 -7.38
C GLU A 72 8.18 31.70 -8.33
N LYS A 73 9.52 31.83 -8.31
CA LYS A 73 10.39 30.94 -9.11
C LYS A 73 10.31 29.48 -8.64
N LYS A 74 10.12 29.25 -7.34
CA LYS A 74 9.91 27.90 -6.79
C LYS A 74 8.54 27.35 -7.19
N LEU A 75 7.49 28.16 -7.11
CA LEU A 75 6.13 27.78 -7.54
C LEU A 75 6.08 27.50 -9.06
N ALA A 76 6.71 28.33 -9.88
CA ALA A 76 6.84 28.10 -11.32
C ALA A 76 7.62 26.81 -11.65
N TRP A 77 8.71 26.52 -10.93
CA TRP A 77 9.39 25.21 -11.05
C TRP A 77 8.47 24.06 -10.64
N LEU A 78 7.72 24.17 -9.54
CA LEU A 78 6.79 23.13 -9.12
C LEU A 78 5.69 22.88 -10.15
N ARG A 79 5.09 23.94 -10.72
CA ARG A 79 4.11 23.83 -11.81
C ARG A 79 4.71 23.06 -12.99
N SER A 80 5.94 23.39 -13.41
CA SER A 80 6.62 22.67 -14.51
C SER A 80 6.97 21.21 -14.22
N GLN A 81 6.90 20.77 -12.95
CA GLN A 81 7.06 19.36 -12.57
C GLN A 81 5.73 18.58 -12.49
N ILE A 82 4.57 19.23 -12.60
CA ILE A 82 3.26 18.58 -12.48
C ILE A 82 3.02 17.63 -13.67
N ILE A 83 2.84 16.34 -13.37
CA ILE A 83 2.48 15.36 -14.40
C ILE A 83 1.03 15.60 -14.82
N GLY A 84 0.83 15.75 -16.13
CA GLY A 84 -0.47 16.02 -16.73
C GLY A 84 -0.93 17.48 -16.65
N ASP A 85 -0.04 18.42 -16.34
CA ASP A 85 -0.28 19.82 -16.72
C ASP A 85 -0.34 19.97 -18.25
N ASP A 86 -1.07 20.98 -18.73
CA ASP A 86 -1.36 21.27 -20.15
C ASP A 86 -1.97 20.12 -21.00
N VAL A 87 -2.34 18.99 -20.39
CA VAL A 87 -3.01 17.89 -21.09
C VAL A 87 -4.41 18.28 -21.51
N GLU A 88 -4.75 18.02 -22.78
CA GLU A 88 -6.10 18.21 -23.32
C GLU A 88 -6.89 16.90 -23.38
N PHE A 89 -8.21 17.00 -23.26
CA PHE A 89 -9.15 15.90 -23.52
C PHE A 89 -10.33 16.38 -24.38
N ASP A 90 -10.98 15.45 -25.08
CA ASP A 90 -12.16 15.75 -25.87
C ASP A 90 -13.41 15.84 -24.98
N SER A 91 -14.06 17.01 -24.95
CA SER A 91 -15.37 17.21 -24.33
C SER A 91 -16.48 17.29 -25.38
N PRO A 92 -17.77 17.20 -24.99
CA PRO A 92 -18.90 17.43 -25.90
C PRO A 92 -18.89 18.81 -26.59
N PHE A 93 -18.10 19.75 -26.09
CA PHE A 93 -17.96 21.11 -26.58
C PHE A 93 -16.60 21.35 -27.27
N GLY A 94 -15.90 20.28 -27.66
CA GLY A 94 -14.56 20.27 -28.27
C GLY A 94 -13.45 20.02 -27.25
N LYS A 95 -12.18 20.10 -27.68
CA LYS A 95 -11.03 19.92 -26.78
C LYS A 95 -11.03 20.90 -25.61
N ARG A 96 -10.60 20.44 -24.44
CA ARG A 96 -10.42 21.23 -23.21
C ARG A 96 -9.10 20.88 -22.54
N ARG A 97 -8.36 21.89 -22.09
CA ARG A 97 -7.25 21.73 -21.14
C ARG A 97 -7.81 21.19 -19.82
N LEU A 98 -7.12 20.24 -19.23
CA LEU A 98 -7.40 19.69 -17.91
C LEU A 98 -6.94 20.70 -16.85
N THR A 99 -7.88 21.42 -16.23
CA THR A 99 -7.61 22.29 -15.07
C THR A 99 -8.09 21.57 -13.81
N TYR A 100 -7.18 21.09 -12.95
CA TYR A 100 -7.55 20.24 -11.82
C TYR A 100 -7.92 21.04 -10.57
N ALA A 101 -9.10 20.77 -9.99
CA ALA A 101 -9.67 21.56 -8.88
C ALA A 101 -10.24 20.72 -7.71
N ASP A 102 -9.95 19.41 -7.60
CA ASP A 102 -10.35 18.54 -6.46
C ASP A 102 -9.13 18.04 -5.65
N HIS A 103 -8.27 18.99 -5.24
CA HIS A 103 -7.06 18.75 -4.44
C HIS A 103 -7.37 18.19 -3.04
N THR A 104 -8.57 18.47 -2.50
CA THR A 104 -9.04 17.90 -1.23
C THR A 104 -9.28 16.38 -1.29
N ALA A 105 -9.49 15.81 -2.50
CA ALA A 105 -9.60 14.37 -2.69
C ALA A 105 -8.25 13.72 -3.05
N SER A 106 -7.47 14.34 -3.93
CA SER A 106 -6.13 13.88 -4.28
C SER A 106 -5.25 14.99 -4.84
N GLY A 107 -3.95 14.95 -4.53
CA GLY A 107 -2.96 15.82 -5.15
C GLY A 107 -2.61 15.39 -6.58
N ARG A 108 -1.67 16.11 -7.20
CA ARG A 108 -1.08 15.76 -8.50
C ARG A 108 0.31 15.15 -8.31
N SER A 109 0.73 14.23 -9.18
CA SER A 109 2.09 13.67 -9.14
C SER A 109 3.12 14.63 -9.73
N LEU A 110 4.38 14.46 -9.32
CA LEU A 110 5.50 15.29 -9.77
C LEU A 110 6.57 14.44 -10.46
N LEU A 111 6.99 14.85 -11.66
CA LEU A 111 8.00 14.16 -12.46
C LEU A 111 9.33 14.01 -11.72
N TYR A 112 9.71 15.01 -10.91
CA TYR A 112 10.88 14.95 -10.04
C TYR A 112 10.85 13.74 -9.07
N ILE A 113 9.69 13.44 -8.46
CA ILE A 113 9.57 12.32 -7.52
C ILE A 113 9.63 10.99 -8.26
N GLU A 114 8.95 10.86 -9.40
CA GLU A 114 8.99 9.62 -10.20
C GLU A 114 10.42 9.32 -10.66
N ASN A 115 11.11 10.32 -11.22
CA ASN A 115 12.50 10.21 -11.64
C ASN A 115 13.44 9.92 -10.46
N PHE A 116 13.19 10.49 -9.28
CA PHE A 116 13.97 10.18 -8.08
C PHE A 116 13.84 8.70 -7.71
N ILE A 117 12.62 8.17 -7.68
CA ILE A 117 12.33 6.77 -7.36
C ILE A 117 13.00 5.84 -8.39
N ILE A 118 12.81 6.11 -9.69
CA ILE A 118 13.39 5.32 -10.78
C ILE A 118 14.92 5.26 -10.73
N ASN A 119 15.58 6.39 -10.43
CA ASN A 119 17.04 6.50 -10.53
C ASN A 119 17.78 6.16 -9.22
N ASN A 120 17.13 6.29 -8.05
CA ASN A 120 17.81 6.17 -6.74
C ASN A 120 17.27 5.04 -5.85
N VAL A 121 16.00 4.64 -6.04
CA VAL A 121 15.35 3.61 -5.19
C VAL A 121 15.27 2.28 -5.93
N LEU A 122 14.63 2.25 -7.10
CA LEU A 122 14.38 1.01 -7.86
C LEU A 122 15.64 0.22 -8.27
N PRO A 123 16.81 0.84 -8.59
CA PRO A 123 18.02 0.08 -8.94
C PRO A 123 18.55 -0.74 -7.78
N PHE A 124 18.30 -0.31 -6.54
CA PHE A 124 18.78 -0.96 -5.32
C PHE A 124 17.67 -1.62 -4.50
N TYR A 125 16.46 -1.70 -5.05
CA TYR A 125 15.30 -2.31 -4.39
C TYR A 125 15.54 -3.79 -4.10
N GLY A 126 15.36 -4.17 -2.84
CA GLY A 126 15.42 -5.54 -2.37
C GLY A 126 14.51 -5.78 -1.17
N ASN A 127 14.49 -7.02 -0.70
CA ASN A 127 13.75 -7.42 0.48
C ASN A 127 14.40 -6.86 1.76
N THR A 128 13.62 -6.16 2.59
CA THR A 128 14.08 -5.53 3.84
C THR A 128 14.40 -6.51 4.97
N HIS A 129 13.95 -7.76 4.88
CA HIS A 129 14.12 -8.80 5.91
C HIS A 129 15.48 -9.52 5.84
N THR A 130 16.53 -8.82 5.39
CA THR A 130 17.93 -9.25 5.46
C THR A 130 18.85 -8.02 5.38
N SER A 131 19.91 -8.02 6.19
CA SER A 131 21.02 -7.07 6.16
C SER A 131 22.27 -7.63 5.49
N ASP A 132 22.23 -8.88 5.01
CA ASP A 132 23.39 -9.65 4.54
C ASP A 132 23.69 -9.42 3.05
N SER A 133 22.82 -8.66 2.37
CA SER A 133 22.98 -8.20 1.00
C SER A 133 22.91 -6.68 0.93
N TYR A 134 23.67 -6.09 -0.01
CA TYR A 134 23.71 -4.65 -0.22
C TYR A 134 22.32 -4.05 -0.49
N VAL A 135 21.52 -4.70 -1.34
CA VAL A 135 20.15 -4.22 -1.67
C VAL A 135 19.18 -4.31 -0.49
N GLY A 136 19.26 -5.36 0.33
CA GLY A 136 18.42 -5.50 1.52
C GLY A 136 18.76 -4.41 2.55
N HIS A 137 20.05 -4.27 2.89
CA HIS A 137 20.52 -3.23 3.79
C HIS A 137 20.16 -1.82 3.31
N ARG A 138 20.40 -1.50 2.03
CA ARG A 138 20.10 -0.18 1.46
C ARG A 138 18.60 0.12 1.45
N THR A 139 17.75 -0.86 1.12
CA THR A 139 16.29 -0.68 1.13
C THR A 139 15.75 -0.45 2.55
N THR A 140 16.20 -1.23 3.54
CA THR A 140 15.81 -1.04 4.95
C THR A 140 16.28 0.31 5.49
N LYS A 141 17.52 0.72 5.19
CA LYS A 141 18.05 2.02 5.58
C LYS A 141 17.24 3.18 4.99
N MET A 142 16.90 3.12 3.69
CA MET A 142 16.03 4.13 3.05
C MET A 142 14.65 4.22 3.71
N LEU A 143 14.08 3.09 4.14
CA LEU A 143 12.77 3.06 4.80
C LEU A 143 12.82 3.78 6.16
N HIS A 144 13.82 3.46 6.98
CA HIS A 144 13.98 4.01 8.32
C HIS A 144 14.32 5.51 8.23
N GLU A 145 15.23 5.92 7.33
CA GLU A 145 15.55 7.32 7.08
C GLU A 145 14.34 8.13 6.57
N ALA A 146 13.49 7.54 5.72
CA ALA A 146 12.26 8.17 5.27
C ALA A 146 11.22 8.32 6.40
N GLY A 147 11.08 7.32 7.27
CA GLY A 147 10.22 7.37 8.46
C GLY A 147 10.67 8.41 9.48
N GLU A 148 11.94 8.39 9.86
CA GLU A 148 12.55 9.39 10.75
C GLU A 148 12.44 10.81 10.20
N TYR A 149 12.59 11.00 8.87
CA TYR A 149 12.37 12.30 8.26
C TYR A 149 10.93 12.81 8.44
N ILE A 150 9.93 11.98 8.12
CA ILE A 150 8.51 12.36 8.27
C ILE A 150 8.18 12.59 9.75
N LYS A 151 8.60 11.69 10.65
CA LYS A 151 8.44 11.83 12.10
C LYS A 151 8.99 13.17 12.61
N LYS A 152 10.19 13.55 12.15
CA LYS A 152 10.80 14.86 12.46
C LYS A 152 10.03 16.04 11.85
N CYS A 153 9.56 15.95 10.60
CA CYS A 153 8.72 17.00 9.99
C CYS A 153 7.41 17.23 10.73
N LEU A 154 6.85 16.19 11.33
CA LEU A 154 5.65 16.24 12.16
C LEU A 154 5.94 16.58 13.63
N GLY A 155 7.19 16.78 14.03
CA GLY A 155 7.56 17.12 15.41
C GLY A 155 7.44 15.96 16.41
N GLY A 156 7.48 14.71 15.94
CA GLY A 156 7.60 13.52 16.77
C GLY A 156 9.03 13.35 17.32
N GLY A 157 9.13 12.81 18.52
CA GLY A 157 10.38 12.48 19.21
C GLY A 157 10.72 10.98 19.17
N ARG A 158 11.71 10.58 19.97
CA ARG A 158 12.15 9.17 20.09
C ARG A 158 11.15 8.24 20.78
N GLN A 159 10.20 8.81 21.53
CA GLN A 159 9.14 8.05 22.22
C GLN A 159 7.90 7.86 21.34
N ASP A 160 7.92 8.35 20.11
CA ASP A 160 6.81 8.23 19.16
C ASP A 160 7.16 7.20 18.09
N ALA A 161 6.15 6.44 17.66
CA ALA A 161 6.25 5.42 16.62
C ALA A 161 5.53 5.91 15.35
N ILE A 162 6.19 5.80 14.19
CA ILE A 162 5.57 6.04 12.88
C ILE A 162 5.23 4.72 12.20
N MET A 163 4.01 4.62 11.66
CA MET A 163 3.52 3.47 10.91
C MET A 163 2.98 3.90 9.55
N PHE A 164 3.37 3.14 8.52
CA PHE A 164 2.85 3.27 7.17
C PHE A 164 1.69 2.29 6.98
N CYS A 165 0.49 2.83 6.85
CA CYS A 165 -0.75 2.08 6.85
C CYS A 165 -1.23 1.79 5.42
N GLY A 166 -2.44 1.23 5.29
CA GLY A 166 -3.17 1.26 4.02
C GLY A 166 -3.47 2.68 3.55
N SER A 167 -4.31 2.85 2.53
CA SER A 167 -4.50 4.17 1.92
C SER A 167 -5.31 5.14 2.79
N GLY A 168 -4.71 6.29 3.11
CA GLY A 168 -5.36 7.42 3.79
C GLY A 168 -5.52 7.27 5.30
N SER A 169 -6.10 8.29 5.92
CA SER A 169 -6.25 8.39 7.39
C SER A 169 -7.19 7.34 7.97
N THR A 170 -8.21 6.91 7.24
CA THR A 170 -9.09 5.80 7.65
C THR A 170 -8.31 4.50 7.92
N ALA A 171 -7.30 4.17 7.09
CA ALA A 171 -6.44 3.01 7.34
C ALA A 171 -5.49 3.22 8.53
N ALA A 172 -5.09 4.47 8.81
CA ALA A 172 -4.31 4.84 9.99
C ALA A 172 -5.13 4.72 11.29
N ILE A 173 -6.41 5.10 11.26
CA ILE A 173 -7.36 4.93 12.38
C ILE A 173 -7.62 3.45 12.64
N LYS A 174 -7.89 2.65 11.60
CA LYS A 174 -8.01 1.18 11.74
C LYS A 174 -6.75 0.57 12.38
N ARG A 175 -5.55 0.98 11.94
CA ARG A 175 -4.29 0.54 12.55
C ARG A 175 -4.16 0.99 14.01
N LEU A 176 -4.58 2.20 14.37
CA LEU A 176 -4.61 2.63 15.77
C LEU A 176 -5.54 1.73 16.61
N GLN A 177 -6.75 1.44 16.13
CA GLN A 177 -7.69 0.53 16.81
C GLN A 177 -7.12 -0.88 17.01
N GLU A 178 -6.35 -1.38 16.05
CA GLU A 178 -5.67 -2.67 16.13
C GLU A 178 -4.59 -2.67 17.23
N VAL A 179 -3.74 -1.63 17.32
CA VAL A 179 -2.66 -1.56 18.32
C VAL A 179 -3.11 -1.10 19.71
N MET A 180 -4.27 -0.44 19.81
CA MET A 180 -4.98 -0.22 21.07
C MET A 180 -5.72 -1.48 21.56
N GLY A 181 -5.83 -2.53 20.74
CA GLY A 181 -6.51 -3.77 21.10
C GLY A 181 -8.04 -3.69 21.09
N ILE A 182 -8.63 -2.68 20.45
CA ILE A 182 -10.09 -2.43 20.40
C ILE A 182 -10.74 -2.79 19.06
N ALA A 183 -9.96 -3.29 18.10
CA ALA A 183 -10.44 -3.79 16.82
C ALA A 183 -11.02 -5.21 16.92
N VAL A 184 -12.20 -5.42 16.34
CA VAL A 184 -12.92 -6.70 16.27
C VAL A 184 -13.69 -6.80 14.95
N ALA A 185 -14.04 -8.00 14.51
CA ALA A 185 -15.02 -8.18 13.43
C ALA A 185 -16.40 -7.63 13.82
N SER A 186 -17.08 -6.96 12.89
CA SER A 186 -18.38 -6.31 13.11
C SER A 186 -19.47 -7.29 13.58
N THR A 187 -19.43 -8.54 13.10
CA THR A 187 -20.31 -9.64 13.50
C THR A 187 -20.15 -10.10 14.96
N LEU A 188 -18.98 -9.87 15.57
CA LEU A 188 -18.68 -10.26 16.96
C LEU A 188 -18.85 -9.11 17.96
N ARG A 189 -18.85 -7.85 17.50
CA ARG A 189 -18.84 -6.63 18.33
C ARG A 189 -19.80 -6.69 19.53
N GLU A 190 -21.08 -6.94 19.28
CA GLU A 190 -22.12 -6.98 20.34
C GLU A 190 -21.94 -8.11 21.36
N ARG A 191 -21.31 -9.22 20.98
CA ARG A 191 -20.98 -10.31 21.91
C ARG A 191 -19.79 -9.94 22.78
N VAL A 192 -18.75 -9.35 22.17
CA VAL A 192 -17.54 -8.95 22.87
C VAL A 192 -17.82 -7.81 23.85
N ILE A 193 -18.64 -6.80 23.47
CA ILE A 193 -19.08 -5.75 24.38
C ILE A 193 -19.78 -6.32 25.62
N LYS A 194 -20.61 -7.37 25.48
CA LYS A 194 -21.25 -8.06 26.61
C LYS A 194 -20.28 -8.90 27.47
N CYS A 195 -19.11 -9.26 26.95
CA CYS A 195 -18.05 -9.97 27.68
C CYS A 195 -17.02 -9.00 28.33
N LEU A 196 -17.20 -7.67 28.21
CA LEU A 196 -16.34 -6.62 28.81
C LEU A 196 -17.09 -5.87 29.91
N SER A 197 -16.36 -5.37 30.92
CA SER A 197 -16.94 -4.40 31.87
C SER A 197 -16.99 -2.98 31.26
N ASN A 198 -17.80 -2.09 31.83
CA ASN A 198 -17.82 -0.68 31.39
C ASN A 198 -16.48 0.03 31.62
N GLU A 199 -15.75 -0.33 32.68
CA GLU A 199 -14.42 0.22 33.00
C GLU A 199 -13.32 -0.21 32.00
N GLU A 200 -13.54 -1.30 31.27
CA GLU A 200 -12.64 -1.80 30.22
C GLU A 200 -12.89 -1.16 28.84
N ARG A 201 -13.95 -0.35 28.69
CA ARG A 201 -14.35 0.24 27.41
C ARG A 201 -13.78 1.66 27.26
N TRP A 202 -13.05 1.86 26.17
CA TRP A 202 -12.60 3.18 25.74
C TRP A 202 -13.79 4.06 25.36
N VAL A 203 -13.77 5.33 25.78
CA VAL A 203 -14.69 6.37 25.30
C VAL A 203 -13.95 7.21 24.26
N VAL A 204 -14.54 7.38 23.07
CA VAL A 204 -13.97 8.14 21.95
C VAL A 204 -14.90 9.28 21.59
N PHE A 205 -14.48 10.50 21.92
CA PHE A 205 -15.17 11.72 21.50
C PHE A 205 -14.82 12.04 20.04
N VAL A 206 -15.83 12.23 19.18
CA VAL A 206 -15.65 12.52 17.76
C VAL A 206 -16.22 13.89 17.43
N GLY A 207 -15.42 14.72 16.76
CA GLY A 207 -15.81 16.07 16.36
C GLY A 207 -16.76 16.09 15.14
N PRO A 208 -17.59 17.13 15.00
CA PRO A 208 -18.63 17.22 13.97
C PRO A 208 -18.10 17.39 12.53
N TYR A 209 -16.84 17.80 12.38
CA TYR A 209 -16.15 17.89 11.08
C TYR A 209 -15.47 16.58 10.66
N GLU A 210 -15.48 15.55 11.52
CA GLU A 210 -14.79 14.30 11.25
C GLU A 210 -15.36 13.65 9.98
N HIS A 211 -14.46 13.09 9.17
CA HIS A 211 -14.88 12.45 7.92
C HIS A 211 -15.70 11.21 8.24
N HIS A 212 -16.89 11.05 7.64
CA HIS A 212 -17.83 9.98 8.04
C HIS A 212 -17.22 8.57 8.02
N SER A 213 -16.22 8.31 7.17
CA SER A 213 -15.52 7.00 7.17
C SER A 213 -14.70 6.76 8.44
N ASN A 214 -14.11 7.81 9.00
CA ASN A 214 -13.38 7.77 10.26
C ASN A 214 -14.37 7.55 11.41
N LEU A 215 -15.50 8.29 11.42
CA LEU A 215 -16.59 8.09 12.37
C LEU A 215 -17.15 6.65 12.32
N LEU A 216 -17.45 6.12 11.13
CA LEU A 216 -17.91 4.74 10.96
C LEU A 216 -16.85 3.71 11.39
N SER A 217 -15.56 3.99 11.19
CA SER A 217 -14.49 3.14 11.72
C SER A 217 -14.50 3.14 13.26
N TRP A 218 -14.72 4.29 13.90
CA TRP A 218 -14.84 4.37 15.36
C TRP A 218 -16.07 3.66 15.90
N ARG A 219 -17.25 3.89 15.31
CA ARG A 219 -18.51 3.26 15.75
C ARG A 219 -18.42 1.72 15.69
N GLN A 220 -17.72 1.17 14.68
CA GLN A 220 -17.48 -0.26 14.52
C GLN A 220 -16.37 -0.86 15.42
N SER A 221 -15.67 -0.05 16.22
CA SER A 221 -14.75 -0.55 17.24
C SER A 221 -15.50 -0.97 18.53
N LEU A 222 -14.77 -1.49 19.52
CA LEU A 222 -15.30 -1.79 20.85
C LEU A 222 -15.52 -0.54 21.74
N ALA A 223 -15.05 0.62 21.30
CA ALA A 223 -15.20 1.88 22.02
C ALA A 223 -16.66 2.33 22.09
N GLU A 224 -16.97 3.12 23.11
CA GLU A 224 -18.16 3.97 23.13
C GLU A 224 -17.86 5.25 22.35
N VAL A 225 -18.67 5.54 21.32
CA VAL A 225 -18.44 6.71 20.45
C VAL A 225 -19.41 7.81 20.80
N VAL A 226 -18.87 8.99 21.09
CA VAL A 226 -19.60 10.14 21.59
C VAL A 226 -19.40 11.30 20.61
N GLU A 227 -20.40 11.59 19.80
CA GLU A 227 -20.36 12.71 18.86
C GLU A 227 -20.65 14.04 19.57
N ILE A 228 -19.74 15.00 19.37
CA ILE A 228 -19.85 16.37 19.89
C ILE A 228 -20.52 17.26 18.84
N GLY A 229 -21.42 18.13 19.31
CA GLY A 229 -22.17 19.04 18.46
C GLY A 229 -21.36 20.20 17.88
N LEU A 230 -22.05 21.03 17.10
CA LEU A 230 -21.57 22.38 16.74
C LEU A 230 -22.22 23.41 17.68
N ASP A 231 -21.48 24.47 18.02
CA ASP A 231 -22.00 25.65 18.70
C ASP A 231 -22.77 26.58 17.73
N ASP A 232 -23.37 27.66 18.24
CA ASP A 232 -24.10 28.65 17.45
C ASP A 232 -23.22 29.38 16.40
N ASN A 233 -21.89 29.35 16.55
CA ASN A 233 -20.92 29.90 15.58
C ASN A 233 -20.52 28.88 14.52
N GLY A 234 -21.01 27.64 14.59
CA GLY A 234 -20.61 26.54 13.73
C GLY A 234 -19.19 26.02 14.02
N LEU A 235 -18.68 26.21 15.24
CA LEU A 235 -17.46 25.63 15.81
C LEU A 235 -17.78 24.35 16.61
N ILE A 236 -16.79 23.57 17.05
CA ILE A 236 -17.03 22.41 17.93
C ILE A 236 -17.59 22.90 19.27
N ASP A 237 -18.70 22.32 19.74
CA ASP A 237 -19.26 22.66 21.06
C ASP A 237 -18.37 22.09 22.18
N ILE A 238 -17.38 22.90 22.59
CA ILE A 238 -16.49 22.57 23.70
C ILE A 238 -17.22 22.66 25.05
N GLU A 239 -18.37 23.32 25.16
CA GLU A 239 -19.20 23.30 26.38
C GLU A 239 -19.94 21.96 26.52
N ASP A 240 -20.40 21.37 25.42
CA ASP A 240 -20.90 19.99 25.38
C ASP A 240 -19.79 19.00 25.77
N LEU A 241 -18.60 19.10 25.16
CA LEU A 241 -17.45 18.28 25.56
C LEU A 241 -17.10 18.46 27.05
N ARG A 242 -17.11 19.69 27.56
CA ARG A 242 -16.83 20.02 28.97
C ARG A 242 -17.88 19.43 29.93
N ARG A 243 -19.17 19.54 29.58
CA ARG A 243 -20.28 18.95 30.35
C ARG A 243 -20.18 17.42 30.38
N ARG A 244 -19.84 16.78 29.27
CA ARG A 244 -19.64 15.31 29.18
C ARG A 244 -18.37 14.83 29.89
N LEU A 245 -17.43 15.73 30.19
CA LEU A 245 -16.26 15.49 31.05
C LEU A 245 -16.50 15.95 32.52
N GLU A 246 -17.73 16.35 32.88
CA GLU A 246 -18.14 16.74 34.25
C GLU A 246 -17.35 17.91 34.88
N THR A 247 -17.07 19.00 34.14
CA THR A 247 -16.15 20.07 34.58
C THR A 247 -16.72 21.49 34.69
N ASN A 248 -16.26 22.23 35.71
CA ASN A 248 -16.60 23.65 35.99
C ASN A 248 -15.57 24.64 35.42
N VAL A 249 -15.21 24.52 34.14
CA VAL A 249 -14.37 25.50 33.42
C VAL A 249 -15.28 26.45 32.62
N THR A 250 -14.83 27.68 32.31
CA THR A 250 -15.60 28.64 31.50
C THR A 250 -14.75 29.21 30.35
N GLY A 251 -15.30 29.21 29.13
CA GLY A 251 -14.67 29.85 27.95
C GLY A 251 -15.03 29.22 26.61
N ILE A 252 -15.06 30.06 25.56
CA ILE A 252 -15.19 29.66 24.15
C ILE A 252 -13.79 29.41 23.60
N TYR A 253 -13.56 28.30 22.90
CA TYR A 253 -12.26 27.97 22.31
C TYR A 253 -12.43 27.37 20.90
N SER A 254 -11.43 27.55 20.03
CA SER A 254 -11.46 27.07 18.63
C SER A 254 -10.14 26.42 18.18
N ASP A 255 -9.20 26.20 19.11
CA ASP A 255 -7.87 25.65 18.84
C ASP A 255 -7.80 24.16 19.23
N THR A 256 -7.37 23.33 18.27
CA THR A 256 -6.96 21.93 18.47
C THR A 256 -6.07 21.71 19.71
N ARG A 257 -5.14 22.63 19.99
CA ARG A 257 -4.26 22.59 21.17
C ARG A 257 -5.01 22.67 22.50
N ARG A 258 -6.11 23.41 22.52
CA ARG A 258 -6.92 23.57 23.73
C ARG A 258 -7.82 22.36 23.96
N ILE A 259 -8.24 21.69 22.88
CA ILE A 259 -8.91 20.38 22.96
C ILE A 259 -7.94 19.33 23.53
N SER A 260 -6.69 19.28 23.06
CA SER A 260 -5.65 18.43 23.68
C SER A 260 -5.51 18.67 25.16
N GLN A 261 -5.33 19.94 25.56
CA GLN A 261 -5.18 20.31 26.97
C GLN A 261 -6.37 19.83 27.82
N LEU A 262 -7.60 20.05 27.34
CA LEU A 262 -8.80 19.60 28.07
C LEU A 262 -8.86 18.07 28.22
N LEU A 263 -8.45 17.31 27.19
CA LEU A 263 -8.39 15.84 27.27
C LEU A 263 -7.28 15.37 28.23
N HIS A 264 -6.09 15.94 28.13
CA HIS A 264 -4.94 15.57 28.98
C HIS A 264 -5.16 15.92 30.46
N GLU A 265 -5.84 17.03 30.76
CA GLU A 265 -6.24 17.40 32.12
C GLU A 265 -7.15 16.34 32.79
N HIS A 266 -7.77 15.45 32.00
CA HIS A 266 -8.63 14.36 32.45
C HIS A 266 -8.03 12.96 32.18
N GLY A 267 -6.74 12.88 31.84
CA GLY A 267 -6.07 11.62 31.54
C GLY A 267 -6.48 10.94 30.22
N GLY A 268 -7.20 11.65 29.35
CA GLY A 268 -7.50 11.22 27.99
C GLY A 268 -6.33 11.47 27.03
N PHE A 269 -6.48 10.99 25.79
CA PHE A 269 -5.49 11.14 24.72
C PHE A 269 -6.03 11.98 23.56
N ALA A 270 -5.17 12.80 22.95
CA ALA A 270 -5.55 13.72 21.88
C ALA A 270 -5.13 13.22 20.49
N CYS A 271 -6.11 12.80 19.68
CA CYS A 271 -5.90 12.22 18.35
C CYS A 271 -6.53 13.11 17.25
N PHE A 272 -5.79 13.43 16.17
CA PHE A 272 -6.25 14.36 15.13
C PHE A 272 -5.99 13.87 13.69
N ASP A 273 -7.00 13.96 12.82
CA ASP A 273 -6.84 13.74 11.37
C ASP A 273 -6.45 15.05 10.65
N PHE A 274 -5.27 15.04 10.04
CA PHE A 274 -4.75 16.13 9.20
C PHE A 274 -4.87 15.82 7.69
N ALA A 275 -5.73 14.89 7.27
CA ALA A 275 -5.88 14.51 5.86
C ALA A 275 -6.20 15.69 4.93
N ALA A 276 -7.05 16.64 5.34
CA ALA A 276 -7.43 17.79 4.51
C ALA A 276 -6.51 19.01 4.71
N SER A 277 -6.08 19.27 5.94
CA SER A 277 -5.30 20.45 6.33
C SER A 277 -3.78 20.26 6.20
N GLY A 278 -3.30 19.02 6.31
CA GLY A 278 -1.87 18.66 6.31
C GLY A 278 -1.02 19.16 5.14
N PRO A 279 -1.53 19.27 3.89
CA PRO A 279 -0.77 19.89 2.80
C PRO A 279 -0.45 21.38 3.03
N TYR A 280 -1.23 22.06 3.87
CA TYR A 280 -1.26 23.52 4.01
C TYR A 280 -0.70 24.01 5.35
N VAL A 281 -0.90 23.26 6.45
CA VAL A 281 -0.50 23.68 7.80
C VAL A 281 0.86 23.12 8.22
N LYS A 282 1.46 23.72 9.25
CA LYS A 282 2.59 23.10 9.96
C LYS A 282 2.06 22.28 11.13
N ILE A 283 2.34 20.98 11.11
CA ILE A 283 1.98 20.05 12.18
C ILE A 283 3.19 19.94 13.13
N ASN A 284 2.93 19.78 14.42
CA ASN A 284 3.95 19.56 15.44
C ASN A 284 3.34 18.68 16.53
N MET A 285 3.85 17.47 16.73
CA MET A 285 3.22 16.51 17.64
C MET A 285 3.33 16.97 19.09
N ARG A 286 4.54 17.30 19.57
CA ARG A 286 4.78 17.68 20.98
C ARG A 286 4.25 16.62 21.97
N SER A 287 4.47 15.35 21.65
CA SER A 287 4.02 14.22 22.47
C SER A 287 4.46 14.37 23.93
N GLY A 288 3.52 14.25 24.87
CA GLY A 288 3.75 14.47 26.30
C GLY A 288 3.76 15.92 26.79
N GLU A 289 3.61 16.93 25.91
CA GLU A 289 3.28 18.30 26.34
C GLU A 289 1.76 18.41 26.61
N VAL A 290 1.35 19.33 27.49
CA VAL A 290 -0.07 19.50 27.88
C VAL A 290 -0.95 19.88 26.68
N ASP A 291 -0.43 20.65 25.72
CA ASP A 291 -1.09 20.98 24.46
C ASP A 291 -0.66 20.05 23.28
N GLY A 292 0.02 18.94 23.58
CA GLY A 292 0.53 17.98 22.62
C GLY A 292 -0.55 17.16 21.89
N TYR A 293 -0.14 16.38 20.89
CA TYR A 293 -0.98 15.38 20.23
C TYR A 293 -0.38 13.98 20.51
N ASP A 294 -1.23 13.02 20.85
CA ASP A 294 -0.82 11.62 21.04
C ASP A 294 -0.92 10.79 19.78
N ALA A 295 -1.81 11.15 18.84
CA ALA A 295 -1.85 10.54 17.51
C ALA A 295 -2.17 11.55 16.41
N ILE A 296 -1.48 11.39 15.28
CA ILE A 296 -1.65 12.15 14.05
C ILE A 296 -1.98 11.17 12.93
N PHE A 297 -3.16 11.33 12.31
CA PHE A 297 -3.53 10.61 11.09
C PHE A 297 -3.32 11.51 9.88
N LEU A 298 -2.80 10.93 8.79
CA LEU A 298 -2.44 11.69 7.59
C LEU A 298 -2.81 10.94 6.31
N SER A 299 -3.15 11.73 5.28
CA SER A 299 -3.39 11.26 3.91
C SER A 299 -2.40 11.91 2.93
N PRO A 300 -1.11 11.49 2.89
CA PRO A 300 -0.11 12.02 1.96
C PRO A 300 -0.53 12.00 0.48
N HIS A 301 -1.45 11.12 0.05
CA HIS A 301 -2.00 11.13 -1.31
C HIS A 301 -2.73 12.43 -1.73
N LYS A 302 -3.04 13.31 -0.77
CA LYS A 302 -3.63 14.65 -0.99
C LYS A 302 -2.56 15.74 -1.13
N PHE A 303 -1.30 15.44 -0.86
CA PHE A 303 -0.19 16.38 -1.00
C PHE A 303 0.26 16.45 -2.48
N LEU A 304 0.88 17.55 -2.88
CA LEU A 304 1.57 17.64 -4.16
C LEU A 304 2.72 16.62 -4.21
N GLY A 305 2.78 15.82 -5.27
CA GLY A 305 3.66 14.66 -5.41
C GLY A 305 3.14 13.37 -4.75
N GLY A 306 2.03 13.45 -4.03
CA GLY A 306 1.54 12.40 -3.13
C GLY A 306 0.80 11.19 -3.70
N PRO A 307 0.15 11.21 -4.88
CA PRO A 307 -0.61 10.05 -5.36
C PRO A 307 0.20 8.74 -5.33
N GLY A 308 -0.38 7.71 -4.70
CA GLY A 308 0.28 6.42 -4.47
C GLY A 308 1.04 6.27 -3.14
N SER A 309 1.11 7.32 -2.31
CA SER A 309 1.66 7.24 -0.94
C SER A 309 0.72 6.49 0.04
N PRO A 310 1.26 5.87 1.12
CA PRO A 310 0.44 5.22 2.14
C PRO A 310 -0.23 6.27 3.04
N GLY A 311 -1.25 5.85 3.81
CA GLY A 311 -1.67 6.58 5.01
C GLY A 311 -0.58 6.53 6.07
N ILE A 312 -0.54 7.52 6.96
CA ILE A 312 0.45 7.60 8.03
C ILE A 312 -0.26 7.73 9.38
N LEU A 313 0.16 6.90 10.32
CA LEU A 313 -0.09 7.04 11.75
C LEU A 313 1.24 7.42 12.40
N LEU A 314 1.30 8.57 13.07
CA LEU A 314 2.36 8.89 14.02
C LEU A 314 1.72 8.94 15.41
N MET A 315 2.20 8.13 16.36
CA MET A 315 1.57 7.99 17.68
C MET A 315 2.56 7.89 18.83
N SER A 316 2.12 8.33 20.01
CA SER A 316 2.82 8.14 21.29
C SER A 316 2.87 6.65 21.64
N ARG A 317 3.99 6.19 22.19
CA ARG A 317 4.12 4.82 22.73
C ARG A 317 3.08 4.50 23.81
N ALA A 318 2.48 5.50 24.47
CA ALA A 318 1.43 5.31 25.47
C ALA A 318 0.13 4.70 24.90
N LEU A 319 -0.14 4.88 23.60
CA LEU A 319 -1.30 4.29 22.92
C LEU A 319 -1.10 2.82 22.49
N TYR A 320 0.13 2.29 22.59
CA TYR A 320 0.45 0.93 22.15
C TYR A 320 0.15 -0.11 23.25
N GLN A 321 -1.00 -0.77 23.16
CA GLN A 321 -1.50 -1.70 24.18
C GLN A 321 -1.13 -3.18 23.92
N LEU A 322 -0.54 -3.51 22.76
CA LEU A 322 -0.17 -4.89 22.44
C LEU A 322 1.07 -5.41 23.21
N GLY A 323 1.76 -4.58 24.01
CA GLY A 323 2.70 -5.02 25.06
C GLY A 323 3.63 -6.18 24.66
N SER A 324 3.47 -7.34 25.31
CA SER A 324 4.14 -8.62 24.97
C SER A 324 3.29 -9.59 24.12
N SER A 325 2.06 -9.21 23.74
CA SER A 325 1.13 -10.00 22.94
C SER A 325 1.55 -10.09 21.46
N ALA A 326 0.84 -10.86 20.63
CA ALA A 326 1.09 -10.83 19.19
C ALA A 326 0.75 -9.45 18.57
N PRO A 327 1.47 -9.02 17.51
CA PRO A 327 1.19 -7.79 16.78
C PRO A 327 -0.16 -7.83 16.04
N SER A 328 -0.63 -6.66 15.58
CA SER A 328 -1.90 -6.53 14.82
C SER A 328 -1.96 -7.44 13.59
N THR A 329 -0.80 -7.61 12.95
CA THR A 329 -0.59 -8.29 11.68
C THR A 329 0.65 -9.18 11.79
N CYS A 330 0.46 -10.47 12.05
CA CYS A 330 1.58 -11.41 12.18
C CYS A 330 2.20 -11.75 10.83
N GLY A 331 3.52 -11.58 10.69
CA GLY A 331 4.24 -11.90 9.47
C GLY A 331 5.73 -12.20 9.68
N GLY A 332 6.42 -12.60 8.62
CA GLY A 332 7.82 -13.02 8.70
C GLY A 332 8.81 -11.98 9.25
N GLY A 333 8.49 -10.69 9.10
CA GLY A 333 9.26 -9.56 9.62
C GLY A 333 8.87 -9.09 11.02
N THR A 334 7.90 -9.72 11.68
CA THR A 334 7.38 -9.26 12.99
C THR A 334 7.90 -10.10 14.17
N VAL A 335 8.61 -11.20 13.86
CA VAL A 335 9.08 -12.20 14.83
C VAL A 335 10.59 -12.23 14.92
N SER A 336 11.11 -12.35 16.14
CA SER A 336 12.52 -12.65 16.40
C SER A 336 12.76 -14.17 16.39
N TYR A 337 11.81 -14.99 16.83
CA TYR A 337 11.88 -16.46 16.82
C TYR A 337 10.49 -17.10 16.76
N VAL A 338 10.37 -18.28 16.15
CA VAL A 338 9.13 -19.07 16.11
C VAL A 338 9.49 -20.51 16.49
N ASN A 339 8.93 -20.99 17.60
CA ASN A 339 9.07 -22.39 18.01
C ASN A 339 8.22 -23.29 17.07
N GLY A 340 8.80 -24.40 16.63
CA GLY A 340 8.15 -25.40 15.77
C GLY A 340 7.27 -26.41 16.52
N PHE A 341 7.34 -26.45 17.85
CA PHE A 341 6.66 -27.40 18.72
C PHE A 341 5.49 -26.78 19.52
N SER A 342 5.55 -25.47 19.81
CA SER A 342 4.59 -24.77 20.67
C SER A 342 4.35 -23.33 20.21
N GLU A 343 3.08 -22.93 20.11
CA GLU A 343 2.69 -21.56 19.74
C GLU A 343 3.12 -20.52 20.80
N LYS A 344 3.00 -20.88 22.09
CA LYS A 344 3.22 -19.99 23.25
C LYS A 344 4.66 -19.49 23.37
N ASP A 345 5.56 -20.10 22.61
CA ASP A 345 7.01 -19.88 22.69
C ASP A 345 7.53 -19.09 21.47
N THR A 346 6.62 -18.43 20.74
CA THR A 346 6.92 -17.46 19.69
C THR A 346 7.41 -16.15 20.31
N LEU A 347 8.53 -15.62 19.82
CA LEU A 347 9.08 -14.33 20.24
C LEU A 347 8.87 -13.28 19.14
N TYR A 348 8.26 -12.16 19.51
CA TYR A 348 8.07 -11.00 18.64
C TYR A 348 9.27 -10.03 18.73
N LEU A 349 9.38 -9.10 17.78
CA LEU A 349 10.33 -8.00 17.87
C LEU A 349 9.92 -7.01 18.97
N THR A 350 10.89 -6.29 19.55
CA THR A 350 10.64 -5.32 20.63
C THR A 350 10.41 -3.89 20.12
N ASP A 351 10.95 -3.54 18.94
CA ASP A 351 10.63 -2.27 18.31
C ASP A 351 9.26 -2.30 17.64
N ILE A 352 8.46 -1.26 17.89
CA ILE A 352 7.05 -1.17 17.46
C ILE A 352 6.92 -0.95 15.95
N GLU A 353 7.84 -0.20 15.33
CA GLU A 353 7.79 0.14 13.91
C GLU A 353 8.14 -1.10 13.05
N GLU A 354 9.15 -1.87 13.48
CA GLU A 354 9.49 -3.16 12.86
C GLU A 354 8.40 -4.22 13.10
N ARG A 355 7.94 -4.35 14.35
CA ARG A 355 6.94 -5.34 14.78
C ARG A 355 5.59 -5.23 14.07
N GLU A 356 5.11 -4.02 13.77
CA GLU A 356 3.81 -3.83 13.12
C GLU A 356 3.89 -3.72 11.58
N SER A 357 5.10 -3.77 11.00
CA SER A 357 5.33 -3.60 9.55
C SER A 357 4.78 -4.74 8.68
N GLY A 358 4.61 -5.95 9.25
CA GLY A 358 3.73 -6.99 8.70
C GLY A 358 4.09 -7.58 7.33
N GLY A 359 5.36 -7.55 6.90
CA GLY A 359 5.77 -8.05 5.57
C GLY A 359 6.81 -7.14 4.94
N THR A 360 7.08 -7.28 3.64
CA THR A 360 7.97 -6.35 2.93
C THR A 360 7.33 -4.96 2.91
N PRO A 361 7.92 -3.93 3.53
CA PRO A 361 7.31 -2.61 3.66
C PRO A 361 7.16 -1.89 2.32
N GLN A 362 6.25 -0.93 2.29
CA GLN A 362 5.94 -0.13 1.10
C GLN A 362 6.99 0.95 0.82
N ILE A 363 8.27 0.59 0.73
CA ILE A 363 9.39 1.54 0.57
C ILE A 363 9.18 2.56 -0.57
N ILE A 364 8.67 2.15 -1.73
CA ILE A 364 8.42 3.05 -2.86
C ILE A 364 7.40 4.14 -2.46
N GLN A 365 6.33 3.74 -1.78
CA GLN A 365 5.25 4.61 -1.35
C GLN A 365 5.67 5.46 -0.11
N THR A 366 6.48 4.92 0.79
CA THR A 366 7.07 5.62 1.94
C THR A 366 8.10 6.67 1.51
N THR A 367 9.01 6.34 0.59
CA THR A 367 9.95 7.30 0.00
C THR A 367 9.20 8.41 -0.73
N ARG A 368 8.16 8.07 -1.50
CA ARG A 368 7.26 9.06 -2.11
C ARG A 368 6.70 10.03 -1.08
N ALA A 369 6.09 9.52 0.01
CA ALA A 369 5.57 10.35 1.09
C ALA A 369 6.65 11.28 1.69
N SER A 370 7.84 10.73 1.98
CA SER A 370 8.97 11.50 2.51
C SER A 370 9.38 12.65 1.58
N LEU A 371 9.40 12.41 0.26
CA LEU A 371 9.66 13.44 -0.75
C LEU A 371 8.53 14.50 -0.82
N THR A 372 7.25 14.16 -0.58
CA THR A 372 6.19 15.19 -0.50
C THR A 372 6.37 16.11 0.71
N PHE A 373 6.77 15.54 1.87
CA PHE A 373 7.10 16.33 3.05
C PHE A 373 8.30 17.24 2.78
N TRP A 374 9.32 16.74 2.09
CA TRP A 374 10.48 17.53 1.71
C TRP A 374 10.12 18.71 0.77
N ILE A 375 9.31 18.47 -0.25
CA ILE A 375 8.79 19.52 -1.15
C ILE A 375 7.99 20.56 -0.37
N LYS A 376 7.09 20.13 0.53
CA LYS A 376 6.30 21.04 1.38
C LYS A 376 7.20 21.98 2.20
N GLU A 377 8.16 21.43 2.94
CA GLU A 377 9.06 22.23 3.79
C GLU A 377 10.00 23.13 2.95
N TYR A 378 10.45 22.69 1.78
CA TYR A 378 11.25 23.50 0.84
C TYR A 378 10.55 24.81 0.40
N ILE A 379 9.22 24.77 0.31
CA ILE A 379 8.37 25.91 -0.05
C ILE A 379 8.07 26.76 1.20
N SER A 380 7.62 26.13 2.29
CA SER A 380 7.18 26.83 3.50
C SER A 380 8.27 27.69 4.15
N HIS A 381 9.56 27.32 4.01
CA HIS A 381 10.70 27.98 4.66
C HIS A 381 10.95 29.45 4.29
N GLN A 382 10.24 30.04 3.32
CA GLN A 382 10.32 31.47 3.01
C GLN A 382 8.99 32.25 3.11
N ALA A 383 7.84 31.57 3.15
CA ALA A 383 6.55 32.23 3.34
C ALA A 383 6.43 32.89 4.73
N THR A 384 7.10 32.33 5.74
CA THR A 384 7.04 32.81 7.14
C THR A 384 7.83 34.10 7.43
N ARG A 385 8.07 34.95 6.42
CA ARG A 385 8.69 36.28 6.59
C ARG A 385 7.73 37.46 6.36
N GLN A 386 6.48 37.20 5.99
CA GLN A 386 5.41 38.21 5.96
C GLN A 386 4.29 37.77 6.92
N PRO A 387 4.05 38.47 8.06
CA PRO A 387 3.06 38.04 9.05
C PRO A 387 1.58 38.18 8.63
N ASN A 388 1.29 38.85 7.51
CA ASN A 388 -0.06 39.34 7.19
C ASN A 388 -0.74 38.64 5.98
N ASP A 389 -0.06 37.74 5.28
CA ASP A 389 -0.64 37.10 4.10
C ASP A 389 -1.63 35.99 4.47
N LYS A 390 -2.92 36.30 4.35
CA LYS A 390 -4.07 35.37 4.48
C LYS A 390 -4.14 34.35 3.32
N LEU A 391 -3.01 33.76 2.93
CA LEU A 391 -2.87 32.90 1.75
C LEU A 391 -3.28 31.43 1.98
N TYR A 392 -3.67 31.08 3.21
CA TYR A 392 -4.02 29.71 3.61
C TYR A 392 -5.50 29.61 4.00
N CYS A 393 -6.39 29.71 3.01
CA CYS A 393 -7.79 29.32 3.18
C CYS A 393 -8.31 28.58 1.94
N PRO A 394 -8.69 27.29 2.04
CA PRO A 394 -9.45 26.64 1.00
C PRO A 394 -10.88 27.19 1.03
N PHE A 395 -11.16 28.23 0.23
CA PHE A 395 -12.51 28.75 0.06
C PHE A 395 -13.43 27.71 -0.59
N SER A 396 -14.11 26.92 0.23
CA SER A 396 -15.32 26.22 -0.17
C SER A 396 -16.50 27.18 -0.08
N PHE A 397 -17.03 27.60 -1.23
CA PHE A 397 -18.29 28.36 -1.28
C PHE A 397 -19.46 27.47 -0.82
N THR A 398 -19.79 27.52 0.46
CA THR A 398 -21.15 27.23 0.94
C THR A 398 -22.08 28.38 0.54
N PRO A 399 -23.36 28.11 0.23
CA PRO A 399 -24.34 29.18 0.07
C PRO A 399 -24.42 30.01 1.36
N PRO A 400 -24.72 31.32 1.29
CA PRO A 400 -24.68 32.20 2.45
C PRO A 400 -25.59 31.69 3.57
N GLN A 401 -25.02 31.57 4.78
CA GLN A 401 -25.72 31.25 6.02
C GLN A 401 -26.69 32.39 6.36
N THR A 402 -27.89 32.35 5.78
CA THR A 402 -29.09 33.09 6.20
C THR A 402 -30.24 32.61 5.33
N LEU A 403 -30.87 31.50 5.75
CA LEU A 403 -32.28 31.28 5.49
C LEU A 403 -33.04 32.00 6.61
N PRO A 404 -33.75 33.11 6.35
CA PRO A 404 -34.67 33.67 7.32
C PRO A 404 -35.75 32.63 7.61
N ARG A 405 -36.14 32.47 8.88
CA ARG A 405 -37.36 31.71 9.20
C ARG A 405 -38.53 32.39 8.48
N PRO A 406 -39.44 31.63 7.82
CA PRO A 406 -40.62 32.22 7.19
C PRO A 406 -41.61 32.67 8.27
N GLY A 407 -41.44 33.91 8.74
CA GLY A 407 -42.30 34.51 9.76
C GLY A 407 -41.54 35.45 10.69
N MET A 408 -41.38 36.70 10.26
CA MET A 408 -41.22 37.96 11.02
C MET A 408 -40.44 38.97 10.17
N ALA A 409 -41.12 39.61 9.24
CA ALA A 409 -40.70 40.90 8.72
C ALA A 409 -41.39 41.97 9.58
N GLN A 410 -40.60 42.80 10.27
CA GLN A 410 -41.06 44.07 10.82
C GLN A 410 -40.26 45.17 10.12
N ASP A 411 -40.96 46.19 9.65
CA ASP A 411 -40.38 47.26 8.84
C ASP A 411 -39.36 48.10 9.65
N CYS A 412 -38.23 48.40 9.03
CA CYS A 412 -37.24 49.37 9.50
C CYS A 412 -36.66 50.11 8.27
N ASP A 413 -37.17 51.31 8.00
CA ASP A 413 -36.70 52.18 6.91
C ASP A 413 -35.47 53.01 7.32
N GLY A 414 -34.64 53.35 6.32
CA GLY A 414 -33.52 54.30 6.42
C GLY A 414 -32.14 53.63 6.57
N THR A 415 -31.05 54.10 5.93
CA THR A 415 -30.84 55.32 5.13
C THR A 415 -29.75 55.11 4.07
N ASP A 416 -29.75 55.91 3.00
CA ASP A 416 -28.78 55.86 1.89
C ASP A 416 -27.30 55.98 2.30
N SER A 417 -26.45 55.15 1.69
CA SER A 417 -25.06 55.50 1.35
C SER A 417 -24.68 54.91 0.00
N LYS A 418 -24.26 55.76 -0.96
CA LYS A 418 -23.86 55.37 -2.31
C LYS A 418 -22.44 54.79 -2.31
N ASP A 419 -22.27 53.60 -2.88
CA ASP A 419 -20.98 53.04 -3.31
C ASP A 419 -21.20 52.13 -4.54
N ASP A 420 -20.18 52.02 -5.40
CA ASP A 420 -20.23 51.49 -6.79
C ASP A 420 -20.47 49.95 -6.93
N ASN A 421 -21.51 49.41 -6.30
CA ASN A 421 -21.90 47.98 -6.37
C ASN A 421 -23.09 47.69 -7.31
N ASP A 422 -23.60 48.71 -8.02
CA ASP A 422 -24.83 48.62 -8.84
C ASP A 422 -24.75 47.60 -9.98
N GLY A 423 -23.56 47.26 -10.48
CA GLY A 423 -23.39 46.26 -11.53
C GLY A 423 -23.85 44.85 -11.12
N ILE A 424 -23.53 44.44 -9.88
CA ILE A 424 -23.93 43.13 -9.37
C ILE A 424 -25.38 43.18 -8.89
N LEU A 425 -25.79 44.22 -8.15
CA LEU A 425 -27.18 44.31 -7.65
C LEU A 425 -28.23 44.34 -8.79
N ASN A 426 -27.96 45.04 -9.90
CA ASN A 426 -28.89 45.07 -11.03
C ASN A 426 -28.94 43.73 -11.79
N MET A 427 -27.84 42.98 -11.85
CA MET A 427 -27.82 41.64 -12.47
C MET A 427 -28.69 40.64 -11.69
N TRP A 428 -28.80 40.78 -10.36
CA TRP A 428 -29.71 39.95 -9.57
C TRP A 428 -31.19 40.35 -9.81
N ARG A 429 -31.49 41.63 -10.04
CA ARG A 429 -32.85 42.09 -10.40
C ARG A 429 -33.35 41.51 -11.73
N GLU A 430 -32.47 41.32 -12.72
CA GLU A 430 -32.85 40.67 -13.99
C GLU A 430 -33.25 39.18 -13.84
N THR A 431 -32.91 38.51 -12.73
CA THR A 431 -33.20 37.07 -12.55
C THR A 431 -34.57 36.77 -11.95
N GLY A 432 -35.28 37.77 -11.42
CA GLY A 432 -36.73 37.71 -11.13
C GLY A 432 -37.22 36.56 -10.24
N ASN A 433 -36.40 36.05 -9.32
CA ASN A 433 -36.74 34.89 -8.49
C ASN A 433 -36.70 35.24 -6.99
N SER A 434 -37.80 34.95 -6.28
CA SER A 434 -37.68 34.43 -4.92
C SER A 434 -36.75 33.21 -4.95
N ARG A 435 -35.83 33.06 -3.98
CA ARG A 435 -34.81 32.00 -4.01
C ARG A 435 -35.45 30.60 -4.04
N ASP A 436 -35.56 30.04 -5.24
CA ASP A 436 -35.97 28.67 -5.52
C ASP A 436 -34.80 27.69 -5.25
N LYS A 437 -35.05 26.38 -5.37
CA LYS A 437 -34.07 25.31 -5.10
C LYS A 437 -32.77 25.48 -5.92
N PRO A 438 -31.60 25.07 -5.39
CA PRO A 438 -30.31 25.14 -6.10
C PRO A 438 -30.21 24.14 -7.28
N LEU A 439 -29.25 24.34 -8.19
CA LEU A 439 -28.94 23.32 -9.20
C LEU A 439 -28.17 22.13 -8.58
N HIS A 440 -28.44 20.92 -9.07
CA HIS A 440 -27.83 19.68 -8.57
C HIS A 440 -26.29 19.71 -8.67
N GLY A 441 -25.57 19.43 -7.58
CA GLY A 441 -24.10 19.55 -7.52
C GLY A 441 -23.36 18.82 -8.66
N PRO A 442 -23.58 17.50 -8.84
CA PRO A 442 -23.05 16.74 -9.98
C PRO A 442 -23.36 17.32 -11.37
N PHE A 443 -24.44 18.09 -11.55
CA PHE A 443 -24.70 18.78 -12.82
C PHE A 443 -23.73 19.94 -13.04
N ILE A 444 -23.49 20.75 -12.02
CA ILE A 444 -22.52 21.85 -12.08
C ILE A 444 -21.10 21.32 -12.25
N ALA A 445 -20.74 20.21 -11.58
CA ALA A 445 -19.46 19.54 -11.79
C ALA A 445 -19.28 19.06 -13.26
N ALA A 446 -20.32 18.44 -13.84
CA ALA A 446 -20.32 18.05 -15.25
C ALA A 446 -20.22 19.27 -16.19
N LEU A 447 -20.88 20.39 -15.90
CA LEU A 447 -20.75 21.63 -16.69
C LEU A 447 -19.34 22.24 -16.60
N LEU A 448 -18.72 22.26 -15.41
CA LEU A 448 -17.33 22.70 -15.22
C LEU A 448 -16.36 21.84 -16.04
N ASN A 449 -16.57 20.52 -16.05
CA ASN A 449 -15.80 19.59 -16.87
C ASN A 449 -16.01 19.84 -18.37
N ASP A 450 -17.26 19.81 -18.84
CA ASP A 450 -17.58 19.76 -20.26
C ASP A 450 -17.41 21.12 -20.96
N LEU A 451 -17.77 22.23 -20.32
CA LEU A 451 -17.64 23.57 -20.90
C LEU A 451 -16.24 24.16 -20.77
N PHE A 452 -15.52 23.83 -19.68
CA PHE A 452 -14.32 24.56 -19.27
C PHE A 452 -13.09 23.67 -19.01
N GLY A 453 -13.25 22.34 -18.92
CA GLY A 453 -12.14 21.43 -18.59
C GLY A 453 -11.80 21.37 -17.09
N ILE A 454 -12.56 22.07 -16.25
CA ILE A 454 -12.31 22.19 -14.81
C ILE A 454 -12.78 20.91 -14.10
N GLN A 455 -11.83 20.18 -13.52
CA GLN A 455 -12.08 18.93 -12.80
C GLN A 455 -12.52 19.23 -11.35
N ALA A 456 -13.81 19.50 -11.18
CA ALA A 456 -14.47 19.70 -9.90
C ALA A 456 -15.18 18.42 -9.40
N ARG A 457 -15.77 18.48 -8.20
CA ARG A 457 -16.49 17.34 -7.60
C ARG A 457 -17.91 17.72 -7.15
N GLY A 458 -18.90 16.90 -7.50
CA GLY A 458 -20.29 17.05 -7.05
C GLY A 458 -20.69 16.06 -5.95
N GLY A 459 -21.75 16.40 -5.22
CA GLY A 459 -22.48 15.53 -4.28
C GLY A 459 -22.29 15.89 -2.80
N CYS A 460 -22.89 15.11 -1.90
CA CYS A 460 -22.56 15.14 -0.46
C CYS A 460 -21.16 14.54 -0.27
N ALA A 461 -20.13 15.39 -0.40
CA ALA A 461 -18.73 14.99 -0.63
C ALA A 461 -18.07 14.36 0.62
N CYS A 462 -18.37 13.08 0.87
CA CYS A 462 -17.82 12.26 1.95
C CYS A 462 -17.90 12.88 3.36
N ALA A 463 -18.88 13.76 3.60
CA ALA A 463 -19.13 14.41 4.88
C ALA A 463 -20.64 14.42 5.13
N GLY A 464 -21.26 13.23 5.17
CA GLY A 464 -22.71 13.07 5.26
C GLY A 464 -23.34 13.84 6.43
N PRO A 465 -22.95 13.56 7.69
CA PRO A 465 -23.49 14.26 8.87
C PRO A 465 -23.33 15.79 8.80
N TYR A 466 -22.12 16.30 8.55
CA TYR A 466 -21.89 17.74 8.41
C TYR A 466 -22.65 18.36 7.22
N GLY A 467 -22.76 17.63 6.11
CA GLY A 467 -23.55 18.02 4.95
C GLY A 467 -25.05 18.08 5.24
N HIS A 468 -25.58 17.21 6.10
CA HIS A 468 -26.96 17.29 6.59
C HIS A 468 -27.15 18.56 7.43
N SER A 469 -26.22 18.88 8.34
CA SER A 469 -26.25 20.14 9.11
C SER A 469 -26.19 21.38 8.22
N LEU A 470 -25.30 21.41 7.23
CA LEU A 470 -25.14 22.52 6.27
C LEU A 470 -26.36 22.72 5.36
N LEU A 471 -27.10 21.66 5.06
CA LEU A 471 -28.28 21.70 4.20
C LEU A 471 -29.60 21.67 4.99
N HIS A 472 -29.53 21.74 6.33
CA HIS A 472 -30.68 21.65 7.23
C HIS A 472 -31.55 20.41 6.96
N VAL A 473 -30.93 19.24 6.78
CA VAL A 473 -31.59 17.95 6.61
C VAL A 473 -31.89 17.34 7.99
N ASP A 474 -33.16 17.27 8.36
CA ASP A 474 -33.61 16.61 9.58
C ASP A 474 -33.66 15.07 9.48
N GLU A 475 -34.00 14.41 10.58
CA GLU A 475 -34.12 12.95 10.69
C GLU A 475 -35.23 12.36 9.79
N SER A 476 -36.35 13.06 9.63
CA SER A 476 -37.48 12.60 8.81
C SER A 476 -37.13 12.63 7.32
N SER A 477 -36.49 13.72 6.88
CA SER A 477 -35.94 13.90 5.54
C SER A 477 -34.86 12.86 5.24
N THR A 478 -34.00 12.60 6.23
CA THR A 478 -32.96 11.56 6.20
C THR A 478 -33.54 10.16 5.95
N LEU A 479 -34.57 9.76 6.70
CA LEU A 479 -35.22 8.46 6.54
C LEU A 479 -35.94 8.33 5.20
N ALA A 480 -36.53 9.43 4.70
CA ALA A 480 -37.15 9.46 3.39
C ALA A 480 -36.12 9.32 2.25
N PHE A 481 -34.94 9.97 2.36
CA PHE A 481 -33.82 9.74 1.43
C PHE A 481 -33.38 8.28 1.44
N ARG A 482 -33.19 7.70 2.64
CA ARG A 482 -32.83 6.29 2.81
C ARG A 482 -33.82 5.38 2.07
N SER A 483 -35.12 5.56 2.27
CA SER A 483 -36.16 4.78 1.59
C SER A 483 -36.14 4.92 0.06
N ALA A 484 -35.93 6.13 -0.46
CA ALA A 484 -35.78 6.36 -1.90
C ALA A 484 -34.52 5.69 -2.48
N ILE A 485 -33.41 5.68 -1.75
CA ILE A 485 -32.17 5.00 -2.13
C ILE A 485 -32.35 3.47 -2.12
N GLU A 486 -33.04 2.91 -1.12
CA GLU A 486 -33.40 1.48 -1.06
C GLU A 486 -34.30 1.05 -2.23
N LYS A 487 -35.20 1.93 -2.70
CA LYS A 487 -35.98 1.75 -3.95
C LYS A 487 -35.14 1.90 -5.23
N GLY A 488 -33.84 2.19 -5.12
CA GLY A 488 -32.91 2.33 -6.23
C GLY A 488 -32.81 3.73 -6.84
N TYR A 489 -33.34 4.77 -6.19
CA TYR A 489 -33.28 6.17 -6.65
C TYR A 489 -32.10 6.94 -6.04
N GLY A 490 -30.86 6.50 -6.28
CA GLY A 490 -29.66 7.13 -5.73
C GLY A 490 -29.44 8.59 -6.11
N GLY A 491 -30.15 9.12 -7.12
CA GLY A 491 -30.09 10.52 -7.54
C GLY A 491 -30.84 11.52 -6.66
N VAL A 492 -31.61 11.08 -5.65
CA VAL A 492 -32.26 12.01 -4.71
C VAL A 492 -31.28 12.64 -3.70
N LYS A 493 -30.05 12.11 -3.60
CA LYS A 493 -29.09 12.49 -2.57
C LYS A 493 -28.81 14.00 -2.62
N PRO A 494 -28.90 14.72 -1.49
CA PRO A 494 -28.51 16.12 -1.43
C PRO A 494 -26.99 16.26 -1.66
N GLY A 495 -26.54 17.47 -1.98
CA GLY A 495 -25.12 17.72 -2.22
C GLY A 495 -24.83 19.08 -2.85
N TRP A 496 -23.54 19.41 -2.92
CA TRP A 496 -23.03 20.67 -3.46
C TRP A 496 -21.97 20.40 -4.53
N THR A 497 -21.36 21.46 -5.07
CA THR A 497 -20.15 21.36 -5.89
C THR A 497 -18.98 21.91 -5.10
N ARG A 498 -17.85 21.19 -5.11
CA ARG A 498 -16.61 21.63 -4.49
C ARG A 498 -15.54 21.86 -5.55
N VAL A 499 -14.92 23.03 -5.46
CA VAL A 499 -13.61 23.34 -6.02
C VAL A 499 -12.61 23.56 -4.88
N SER A 500 -11.32 23.53 -5.18
CA SER A 500 -10.26 23.73 -4.20
C SER A 500 -9.06 24.38 -4.88
N PHE A 501 -8.47 25.36 -4.19
CA PHE A 501 -7.38 26.19 -4.69
C PHE A 501 -6.09 25.81 -3.96
N PRO A 502 -5.13 25.15 -4.63
CA PRO A 502 -3.84 24.84 -4.02
C PRO A 502 -2.93 26.07 -4.03
N TYR A 503 -2.00 26.15 -3.06
CA TYR A 503 -1.05 27.27 -2.92
C TYR A 503 -0.11 27.47 -4.12
N TYR A 504 -0.10 26.53 -5.08
CA TYR A 504 0.74 26.53 -6.28
C TYR A 504 -0.06 26.73 -7.58
N MET A 505 -1.37 26.97 -7.54
CA MET A 505 -2.16 27.33 -8.73
C MET A 505 -1.60 28.62 -9.36
N ALA A 506 -1.68 28.79 -10.68
CA ALA A 506 -1.36 30.07 -11.31
C ALA A 506 -2.54 31.05 -11.16
N ASN A 507 -2.26 32.36 -11.03
CA ASN A 507 -3.32 33.36 -10.92
C ASN A 507 -4.28 33.33 -12.12
N GLU A 508 -3.78 33.09 -13.34
CA GLU A 508 -4.61 32.95 -14.54
C GLU A 508 -5.60 31.76 -14.43
N GLU A 509 -5.18 30.64 -13.84
CA GLU A 509 -6.06 29.49 -13.62
C GLU A 509 -7.09 29.75 -12.51
N PHE A 510 -6.69 30.47 -11.46
CA PHE A 510 -7.56 30.87 -10.36
C PHE A 510 -8.70 31.77 -10.87
N GLU A 511 -8.36 32.85 -11.60
CA GLU A 511 -9.34 33.74 -12.22
C GLU A 511 -10.23 33.01 -13.22
N PHE A 512 -9.66 32.08 -14.01
CA PHE A 512 -10.45 31.26 -14.94
C PHE A 512 -11.49 30.38 -14.21
N VAL A 513 -11.12 29.74 -13.09
CA VAL A 513 -12.05 28.92 -12.30
C VAL A 513 -13.15 29.79 -11.68
N LEU A 514 -12.83 30.98 -11.14
CA LEU A 514 -13.84 31.91 -10.65
C LEU A 514 -14.80 32.37 -11.76
N THR A 515 -14.26 32.83 -12.89
CA THR A 515 -15.08 33.28 -14.04
C THR A 515 -15.99 32.17 -14.57
N ALA A 516 -15.54 30.91 -14.55
CA ALA A 516 -16.36 29.76 -14.93
C ALA A 516 -17.49 29.48 -13.92
N ILE A 517 -17.26 29.67 -12.61
CA ILE A 517 -18.29 29.54 -11.58
C ILE A 517 -19.34 30.65 -11.72
N GLU A 518 -18.92 31.90 -11.91
CA GLU A 518 -19.82 33.04 -12.17
C GLU A 518 -20.66 32.81 -13.43
N PHE A 519 -20.04 32.33 -14.52
CA PHE A 519 -20.76 31.95 -15.73
C PHE A 519 -21.86 30.91 -15.44
N LEU A 520 -21.57 29.89 -14.63
CA LEU A 520 -22.56 28.86 -14.29
C LEU A 520 -23.65 29.35 -13.34
N ALA A 521 -23.35 30.30 -12.45
CA ALA A 521 -24.35 30.96 -11.62
C ALA A 521 -25.37 31.75 -12.46
N ILE A 522 -24.93 32.39 -13.55
CA ILE A 522 -25.79 33.20 -14.44
C ILE A 522 -26.51 32.32 -15.50
N TYR A 523 -25.78 31.39 -16.12
CA TYR A 523 -26.23 30.68 -17.33
C TYR A 523 -26.46 29.18 -17.16
N GLY A 524 -25.99 28.57 -16.06
CA GLY A 524 -25.94 27.10 -15.89
C GLY A 524 -27.30 26.40 -16.08
N GLN A 525 -28.39 27.01 -15.60
CA GLN A 525 -29.74 26.44 -15.77
C GLN A 525 -30.14 26.25 -17.24
N ARG A 526 -29.64 27.11 -18.16
CA ARG A 526 -29.99 27.04 -19.59
C ARG A 526 -29.46 25.78 -20.26
N PHE A 527 -28.42 25.15 -19.70
CA PHE A 527 -27.82 23.93 -20.21
C PHE A 527 -28.60 22.67 -19.85
N LEU A 528 -29.57 22.73 -18.92
CA LEU A 528 -30.38 21.57 -18.50
C LEU A 528 -30.96 20.75 -19.68
N PRO A 529 -31.52 21.34 -20.76
CA PRO A 529 -32.06 20.56 -21.89
C PRO A 529 -31.03 19.64 -22.56
N LEU A 530 -29.75 19.97 -22.52
CA LEU A 530 -28.67 19.25 -23.21
C LEU A 530 -28.19 17.99 -22.47
N TYR A 531 -28.58 17.78 -21.21
CA TYR A 531 -28.09 16.67 -20.39
C TYR A 531 -29.19 15.68 -20.02
N HIS A 532 -28.85 14.41 -19.89
CA HIS A 532 -29.65 13.36 -19.29
C HIS A 532 -29.26 13.17 -17.82
N PHE A 533 -30.25 13.04 -16.94
CA PHE A 533 -30.05 12.78 -15.51
C PHE A 533 -30.42 11.33 -15.21
N ASN A 534 -29.52 10.60 -14.55
CA ASN A 534 -29.78 9.22 -14.16
C ASN A 534 -30.27 9.15 -12.71
N TRP A 535 -31.59 9.01 -12.54
CA TRP A 535 -32.26 8.85 -11.25
C TRP A 535 -31.69 7.74 -10.35
N LYS A 536 -31.07 6.70 -10.92
CA LYS A 536 -30.48 5.61 -10.14
C LYS A 536 -29.13 5.97 -9.53
N THR A 537 -28.34 6.80 -10.22
CA THR A 537 -26.94 7.08 -9.83
C THR A 537 -26.67 8.53 -9.42
N GLY A 538 -27.56 9.47 -9.73
CA GLY A 538 -27.32 10.91 -9.61
C GLY A 538 -26.46 11.51 -10.72
N GLY A 539 -25.98 10.69 -11.66
CA GLY A 539 -25.05 11.13 -12.71
C GLY A 539 -25.71 11.95 -13.82
N TRP A 540 -24.98 12.95 -14.32
CA TRP A 540 -25.38 13.79 -15.45
C TRP A 540 -24.52 13.48 -16.68
N THR A 541 -25.16 13.36 -17.85
CA THR A 541 -24.48 12.96 -19.10
C THR A 541 -24.97 13.78 -20.29
N PHE A 542 -24.07 14.25 -21.15
CA PHE A 542 -24.44 15.03 -22.32
C PHE A 542 -25.23 14.20 -23.35
N LYS A 543 -26.33 14.74 -23.89
CA LYS A 543 -27.17 14.07 -24.91
C LYS A 543 -26.48 14.10 -26.28
N LYS A 544 -25.98 12.95 -26.74
CA LYS A 544 -25.49 12.78 -28.13
C LYS A 544 -26.54 13.26 -29.12
N GLY A 545 -26.21 14.27 -29.94
CA GLY A 545 -27.11 14.88 -30.91
C GLY A 545 -27.79 16.19 -30.48
N GLY A 546 -27.57 16.69 -29.25
CA GLY A 546 -28.14 17.95 -28.75
C GLY A 546 -27.71 19.25 -29.47
N PHE A 547 -26.88 19.14 -30.52
CA PHE A 547 -26.32 20.26 -31.29
C PHE A 547 -26.83 20.35 -32.75
N LYS A 548 -27.84 19.56 -33.16
CA LYS A 548 -28.23 19.42 -34.57
C LYS A 548 -28.54 20.74 -35.31
N ASP A 549 -28.90 21.81 -34.58
CA ASP A 549 -29.32 23.10 -35.15
C ASP A 549 -28.45 24.30 -34.72
N LEU A 550 -27.25 24.07 -34.16
CA LEU A 550 -26.38 25.15 -33.61
C LEU A 550 -25.13 25.40 -34.46
N VAL A 551 -25.11 26.53 -35.18
CA VAL A 551 -24.01 26.95 -36.06
C VAL A 551 -22.73 27.21 -35.27
N VAL A 552 -21.64 26.53 -35.65
CA VAL A 552 -20.31 26.74 -35.08
C VAL A 552 -19.65 27.96 -35.72
N VAL A 553 -19.60 29.07 -34.99
CA VAL A 553 -18.88 30.29 -35.40
C VAL A 553 -17.37 30.13 -35.14
N ARG A 554 -16.54 30.52 -36.10
CA ARG A 554 -15.08 30.57 -35.93
C ARG A 554 -14.70 31.81 -35.09
N THR A 555 -13.98 31.62 -33.99
CA THR A 555 -13.34 32.68 -33.21
C THR A 555 -12.01 33.09 -33.84
N SER A 556 -11.62 34.37 -33.70
CA SER A 556 -10.38 34.92 -34.25
C SER A 556 -9.13 34.56 -33.42
N ASP A 557 -7.96 34.59 -34.08
CA ASP A 557 -6.72 33.93 -33.63
C ASP A 557 -5.94 34.61 -32.47
N ASN A 558 -6.51 35.59 -31.77
CA ASN A 558 -5.80 36.45 -30.80
C ASN A 558 -6.47 36.54 -29.41
N ILE A 559 -7.10 35.46 -28.95
CA ILE A 559 -7.74 35.38 -27.62
C ILE A 559 -6.98 34.36 -26.76
N SER A 560 -6.81 34.61 -25.45
CA SER A 560 -6.19 33.64 -24.54
C SER A 560 -6.95 32.31 -24.55
N LYS A 561 -6.25 31.18 -24.32
CA LYS A 561 -6.86 29.83 -24.38
C LYS A 561 -8.15 29.76 -23.53
N PHE A 562 -8.10 30.26 -22.30
CA PHE A 562 -9.23 30.30 -21.37
C PHE A 562 -10.37 31.24 -21.82
N GLY A 563 -10.06 32.41 -22.36
CA GLY A 563 -11.05 33.36 -22.88
C GLY A 563 -11.89 32.77 -24.03
N SER A 564 -11.29 31.92 -24.87
CA SER A 564 -12.00 31.24 -25.95
C SER A 564 -13.14 30.32 -25.46
N TYR A 565 -12.94 29.64 -24.32
CA TYR A 565 -13.94 28.75 -23.73
C TYR A 565 -15.15 29.53 -23.22
N LEU A 566 -14.92 30.66 -22.53
CA LEU A 566 -15.96 31.55 -22.01
C LEU A 566 -16.81 32.17 -23.12
N ILE A 567 -16.18 32.65 -24.20
CA ILE A 567 -16.89 33.21 -25.36
C ILE A 567 -17.79 32.15 -26.00
N ARG A 568 -17.26 30.95 -26.25
CA ARG A 568 -18.01 29.83 -26.83
C ARG A 568 -19.16 29.36 -25.94
N ALA A 569 -18.93 29.28 -24.62
CA ALA A 569 -19.98 28.94 -23.66
C ALA A 569 -21.10 30.00 -23.65
N LYS A 570 -20.77 31.29 -23.68
CA LYS A 570 -21.73 32.41 -23.74
C LYS A 570 -22.54 32.43 -25.05
N GLN A 571 -21.91 32.14 -26.19
CA GLN A 571 -22.61 31.98 -27.47
C GLN A 571 -23.67 30.86 -27.38
N ILE A 572 -23.31 29.69 -26.85
CA ILE A 572 -24.24 28.57 -26.69
C ILE A 572 -25.35 28.91 -25.68
N ALA A 573 -25.03 29.52 -24.55
CA ALA A 573 -26.01 29.92 -23.53
C ALA A 573 -27.05 30.94 -24.03
N ASN A 574 -26.71 31.76 -25.03
CA ASN A 574 -27.63 32.71 -25.66
C ASN A 574 -28.58 32.06 -26.68
N LEU A 575 -28.25 30.86 -27.18
CA LEU A 575 -29.08 30.08 -28.11
C LEU A 575 -30.01 29.10 -27.37
N LEU A 576 -29.82 28.92 -26.05
CA LEU A 576 -30.61 28.06 -25.19
C LEU A 576 -31.74 28.84 -24.47
N PRO A 577 -32.90 28.21 -24.19
CA PRO A 577 -34.01 28.88 -23.52
C PRO A 577 -33.60 29.40 -22.13
N LYS A 578 -33.97 30.65 -21.80
CA LYS A 578 -33.67 31.28 -20.50
C LYS A 578 -34.20 30.44 -19.32
N PHE A 579 -35.39 29.87 -19.50
CA PHE A 579 -36.08 29.00 -18.56
C PHE A 579 -36.48 27.71 -19.32
N PRO A 580 -35.78 26.58 -19.11
CA PRO A 580 -36.06 25.33 -19.81
C PRO A 580 -37.34 24.66 -19.30
N SER A 581 -37.91 23.76 -20.12
CA SER A 581 -39.10 22.98 -19.74
C SER A 581 -38.79 21.90 -18.71
N GLN A 582 -39.86 21.48 -18.03
CA GLN A 582 -39.84 20.55 -16.90
C GLN A 582 -39.35 19.14 -17.24
N ARG A 583 -38.77 18.44 -16.25
CA ARG A 583 -38.50 16.99 -16.31
C ARG A 583 -39.62 16.22 -15.62
N LYS A 584 -39.84 14.98 -16.06
CA LYS A 584 -40.74 14.05 -15.37
C LYS A 584 -39.99 13.40 -14.19
N ILE A 585 -40.44 13.69 -12.99
CA ILE A 585 -40.04 12.98 -11.77
C ILE A 585 -40.70 11.57 -11.79
N PRO A 586 -39.99 10.49 -11.43
CA PRO A 586 -40.59 9.17 -11.22
C PRO A 586 -41.72 9.22 -10.19
N ARG A 587 -42.83 8.52 -10.45
CA ARG A 587 -44.04 8.55 -9.58
C ARG A 587 -43.79 8.09 -8.14
N ASP A 588 -42.74 7.33 -7.92
CA ASP A 588 -42.39 6.73 -6.62
C ASP A 588 -41.48 7.63 -5.75
N ILE A 589 -41.11 8.81 -6.26
CA ILE A 589 -40.33 9.84 -5.56
C ILE A 589 -41.25 11.01 -5.19
N ASP A 590 -41.22 11.39 -3.92
CA ASP A 590 -41.87 12.62 -3.43
C ASP A 590 -41.15 13.88 -3.98
N PRO A 591 -41.83 14.78 -4.72
CA PRO A 591 -41.22 16.03 -5.21
C PRO A 591 -40.72 16.97 -4.10
N TYR A 592 -41.29 16.89 -2.89
CA TYR A 592 -40.84 17.69 -1.74
C TYR A 592 -39.47 17.24 -1.22
N LEU A 593 -39.09 15.99 -1.45
CA LEU A 593 -37.80 15.39 -1.07
C LEU A 593 -36.61 15.89 -1.90
N LEU A 594 -36.85 16.52 -3.06
CA LEU A 594 -35.79 16.99 -3.94
C LEU A 594 -35.19 18.30 -3.42
N TYR A 595 -33.93 18.30 -2.99
CA TYR A 595 -33.21 19.50 -2.53
C TYR A 595 -32.68 20.40 -3.66
N PHE A 596 -32.99 20.07 -4.92
CA PHE A 596 -32.49 20.75 -6.11
C PHE A 596 -33.62 21.07 -7.09
N ARG A 597 -33.38 22.02 -7.99
CA ARG A 597 -34.34 22.52 -8.99
C ARG A 597 -34.54 21.50 -10.10
N GLU A 598 -35.35 20.50 -9.82
CA GLU A 598 -36.25 19.96 -10.82
C GLU A 598 -37.49 20.86 -10.78
N LEU A 599 -37.75 21.58 -11.88
CA LEU A 599 -38.84 22.54 -11.93
C LEU A 599 -40.18 21.84 -11.63
N GLU A 600 -41.02 22.48 -10.83
CA GLU A 600 -42.48 22.60 -11.01
C GLU A 600 -42.98 23.67 -10.04
N GLN A 601 -43.90 24.52 -10.47
CA GLN A 601 -44.97 25.00 -9.59
C GLN A 601 -46.10 25.61 -10.42
N SER A 602 -47.28 24.97 -10.38
CA SER A 602 -48.55 25.68 -10.55
C SER A 602 -49.52 25.17 -9.50
N MET A 603 -49.72 25.97 -8.45
CA MET A 603 -50.81 25.75 -7.49
C MET A 603 -52.15 25.83 -8.22
N VAL A 604 -52.87 24.71 -8.32
CA VAL A 604 -54.31 24.75 -8.63
C VAL A 604 -55.02 25.23 -7.37
N ARG A 605 -55.61 26.42 -7.43
CA ARG A 605 -56.58 26.87 -6.42
C ARG A 605 -57.87 26.06 -6.60
N GLU A 606 -58.08 25.06 -5.76
CA GLU A 606 -59.39 24.42 -5.70
C GLU A 606 -60.39 25.34 -4.96
N THR A 607 -61.42 25.76 -5.69
CA THR A 607 -62.64 26.34 -5.12
C THR A 607 -63.77 25.32 -5.26
N THR A 608 -64.22 24.80 -4.13
CA THR A 608 -65.45 24.00 -3.94
C THR A 608 -66.71 24.88 -4.00
N PRO A 609 -67.94 24.31 -3.99
CA PRO A 609 -68.38 22.94 -4.31
C PRO A 609 -69.60 22.89 -5.28
N GLY A 610 -70.04 21.69 -5.70
CA GLY A 610 -71.33 21.53 -6.39
C GLY A 610 -71.85 20.09 -6.59
N ALA A 611 -72.98 19.78 -5.96
CA ALA A 611 -73.99 18.76 -6.31
C ALA A 611 -73.62 17.25 -6.39
N GLU A 612 -73.77 16.57 -5.26
CA GLU A 612 -74.80 15.53 -5.02
C GLU A 612 -74.97 14.24 -5.89
N VAL A 613 -74.79 13.09 -5.19
CA VAL A 613 -75.83 12.06 -4.89
C VAL A 613 -75.85 10.67 -5.62
N MET A 614 -75.85 9.64 -4.76
CA MET A 614 -76.41 8.26 -4.85
C MET A 614 -75.66 7.03 -5.45
N THR A 615 -74.87 6.41 -4.56
CA THR A 615 -75.03 5.03 -4.01
C THR A 615 -75.00 3.73 -4.87
N SER A 616 -73.96 2.92 -4.58
CA SER A 616 -74.00 1.45 -4.31
C SER A 616 -74.15 0.50 -5.53
N LYS A 617 -73.52 -0.70 -5.61
CA LYS A 617 -73.40 -1.76 -4.59
C LYS A 617 -72.37 -2.85 -4.98
N ASN A 618 -71.76 -3.48 -3.97
CA ASN A 618 -71.40 -4.92 -3.83
C ASN A 618 -70.36 -5.69 -4.69
N THR A 619 -69.19 -5.93 -4.05
CA THR A 619 -68.59 -7.23 -3.64
C THR A 619 -68.12 -8.35 -4.60
N ARG A 620 -66.88 -8.79 -4.28
CA ARG A 620 -66.32 -10.18 -4.21
C ARG A 620 -65.84 -10.92 -5.49
N ALA A 621 -64.51 -10.88 -5.62
CA ALA A 621 -63.58 -12.04 -5.52
C ALA A 621 -63.52 -13.16 -6.60
N SER A 622 -62.27 -13.43 -7.02
CA SER A 622 -61.64 -14.76 -7.21
C SER A 622 -61.14 -15.16 -8.62
N SER A 623 -59.80 -15.33 -8.67
CA SER A 623 -59.00 -16.41 -9.31
C SER A 623 -58.61 -16.38 -10.81
N THR A 624 -57.28 -16.27 -11.01
CA THR A 624 -56.38 -16.96 -11.98
C THR A 624 -56.71 -17.05 -13.47
N VAL A 625 -55.71 -16.74 -14.32
CA VAL A 625 -54.72 -17.69 -14.89
C VAL A 625 -53.42 -16.92 -15.24
N TRP A 626 -52.26 -17.59 -15.20
CA TRP A 626 -50.95 -17.08 -15.64
C TRP A 626 -50.68 -17.45 -17.10
N GLU A 627 -49.94 -16.61 -17.84
CA GLU A 627 -49.20 -17.07 -19.02
C GLU A 627 -47.84 -16.36 -19.15
N ASN A 628 -46.78 -17.16 -19.31
CA ASN A 628 -45.42 -16.72 -19.58
C ASN A 628 -45.19 -16.61 -21.09
N ASN A 629 -44.27 -15.76 -21.55
CA ASN A 629 -43.64 -15.97 -22.85
C ASN A 629 -42.18 -15.47 -22.91
N SER A 630 -41.32 -16.34 -23.41
CA SER A 630 -39.88 -16.12 -23.67
C SER A 630 -39.65 -15.72 -25.13
N PRO A 631 -38.53 -15.04 -25.49
CA PRO A 631 -38.19 -14.78 -26.88
C PRO A 631 -37.38 -15.92 -27.52
N THR A 632 -37.67 -16.20 -28.80
CA THR A 632 -37.30 -17.43 -29.51
C THR A 632 -35.97 -17.36 -30.27
N VAL A 633 -35.31 -18.52 -30.39
CA VAL A 633 -34.13 -18.77 -31.25
C VAL A 633 -34.53 -18.91 -32.72
N LEU A 634 -33.66 -18.49 -33.65
CA LEU A 634 -33.75 -18.81 -35.08
C LEU A 634 -32.59 -19.71 -35.51
N THR A 635 -32.92 -20.80 -36.22
CA THR A 635 -31.99 -21.77 -36.79
C THR A 635 -31.97 -21.72 -38.31
N ALA A 636 -30.83 -22.03 -38.93
CA ALA A 636 -30.69 -22.28 -40.36
C ALA A 636 -29.73 -23.47 -40.60
N SER A 637 -29.91 -24.18 -41.71
CA SER A 637 -29.51 -25.58 -41.90
C SER A 637 -28.15 -25.84 -42.57
N SER A 638 -27.75 -27.11 -42.59
CA SER A 638 -26.43 -27.66 -42.90
C SER A 638 -26.06 -27.82 -44.39
N GLY A 639 -24.74 -27.89 -44.66
CA GLY A 639 -24.16 -28.27 -45.97
C GLY A 639 -22.66 -28.64 -45.93
N SER A 640 -22.35 -29.94 -45.96
CA SER A 640 -21.11 -30.65 -46.37
C SER A 640 -19.69 -30.02 -46.25
N SER A 641 -18.92 -30.56 -45.30
CA SER A 641 -17.53 -31.09 -45.40
C SER A 641 -16.44 -30.43 -46.31
N SER A 642 -15.38 -29.93 -45.67
CA SER A 642 -13.98 -30.25 -46.01
C SER A 642 -13.04 -29.98 -44.80
N SER A 643 -11.89 -30.66 -44.76
CA SER A 643 -11.02 -30.77 -43.57
C SER A 643 -9.91 -29.72 -43.48
N SER A 644 -9.76 -29.06 -42.33
CA SER A 644 -8.49 -28.39 -41.94
C SER A 644 -8.39 -28.14 -40.42
N SER A 645 -7.29 -28.62 -39.82
CA SER A 645 -6.64 -28.20 -38.56
C SER A 645 -7.42 -27.33 -37.55
N ILE A 646 -7.70 -27.89 -36.38
CA ILE A 646 -8.23 -27.17 -35.21
C ILE A 646 -7.13 -26.28 -34.60
N SER A 647 -7.24 -24.96 -34.73
CA SER A 647 -6.57 -23.99 -33.86
C SER A 647 -7.48 -23.60 -32.68
N SER A 648 -6.89 -23.16 -31.56
CA SER A 648 -7.61 -23.03 -30.29
C SER A 648 -8.59 -21.83 -30.24
N PRO A 649 -9.66 -21.87 -29.41
CA PRO A 649 -10.65 -20.78 -29.31
C PRO A 649 -10.13 -19.45 -28.70
N VAL A 650 -8.84 -19.36 -28.34
CA VAL A 650 -8.29 -18.27 -27.53
C VAL A 650 -8.15 -16.95 -28.32
N GLU A 651 -7.91 -17.02 -29.63
CA GLU A 651 -7.61 -15.82 -30.44
C GLU A 651 -8.81 -14.88 -30.64
N HIS A 652 -10.05 -15.41 -30.66
CA HIS A 652 -11.25 -14.59 -30.91
C HIS A 652 -11.68 -13.71 -29.71
N LEU A 653 -11.18 -14.00 -28.51
CA LEU A 653 -11.52 -13.27 -27.27
C LEU A 653 -10.70 -11.99 -27.03
N PHE A 654 -9.70 -11.70 -27.89
CA PHE A 654 -8.89 -10.49 -27.79
C PHE A 654 -9.60 -9.19 -28.20
N ARG A 655 -10.81 -9.28 -28.79
CA ARG A 655 -11.44 -8.09 -29.39
C ARG A 655 -12.17 -7.19 -28.37
N SER A 656 -12.99 -7.67 -27.43
CA SER A 656 -14.06 -6.87 -26.76
C SER A 656 -13.80 -5.38 -26.36
N SER A 657 -13.16 -5.03 -25.23
CA SER A 657 -13.05 -3.61 -24.74
C SER A 657 -12.12 -2.72 -25.59
N GLU A 658 -12.13 -1.39 -25.39
CA GLU A 658 -11.37 -0.37 -26.15
C GLU A 658 -10.33 0.47 -25.37
N SER A 659 -10.50 0.76 -24.08
CA SER A 659 -9.58 1.68 -23.37
C SER A 659 -8.26 1.06 -22.89
N LEU A 660 -8.23 -0.24 -22.62
CA LEU A 660 -6.98 -1.00 -22.49
C LEU A 660 -6.61 -1.76 -23.79
N ARG A 661 -7.37 -1.58 -24.88
CA ARG A 661 -7.04 -2.11 -26.21
C ARG A 661 -5.93 -1.28 -26.88
N ALA A 662 -5.86 0.02 -26.56
CA ALA A 662 -4.82 0.94 -27.00
C ALA A 662 -3.46 0.75 -26.28
N LEU A 663 -3.35 -0.26 -25.40
CA LEU A 663 -2.07 -0.90 -25.11
C LEU A 663 -1.68 -1.76 -26.31
N GLU A 664 -1.23 -1.11 -27.40
CA GLU A 664 -0.07 -1.64 -28.10
C GLU A 664 1.04 -1.70 -27.05
N ILE A 665 1.19 -2.88 -26.43
CA ILE A 665 2.24 -3.10 -25.46
C ILE A 665 3.52 -2.89 -26.27
N GLY A 666 4.28 -1.83 -25.95
CA GLY A 666 5.48 -1.36 -26.69
C GLY A 666 6.66 -2.32 -26.57
N VAL A 667 6.38 -3.56 -26.94
CA VAL A 667 7.04 -4.82 -26.62
C VAL A 667 7.24 -5.51 -27.97
N PRO A 668 8.39 -6.13 -28.24
CA PRO A 668 8.67 -6.67 -29.57
C PRO A 668 7.63 -7.70 -30.01
N GLU A 669 6.99 -7.46 -31.16
CA GLU A 669 6.22 -8.48 -31.88
C GLU A 669 7.19 -9.53 -32.45
N SER A 670 7.56 -10.48 -31.59
CA SER A 670 8.54 -11.53 -31.89
C SER A 670 8.05 -12.88 -31.38
N SER A 671 8.03 -13.87 -32.27
CA SER A 671 7.81 -15.29 -31.93
C SER A 671 9.00 -15.92 -31.22
N SER A 672 10.22 -15.38 -31.37
CA SER A 672 11.43 -15.89 -30.71
C SER A 672 11.41 -15.60 -29.22
N THR A 673 11.36 -16.67 -28.41
CA THR A 673 11.45 -16.65 -26.94
C THR A 673 12.63 -15.83 -26.43
N GLU A 674 13.84 -16.09 -26.95
CA GLU A 674 15.04 -15.40 -26.48
C GLU A 674 15.00 -13.89 -26.75
N LYS A 675 14.41 -13.44 -27.88
CA LYS A 675 14.18 -12.00 -28.10
C LYS A 675 13.22 -11.40 -27.06
N LYS A 676 12.22 -12.15 -26.58
CA LYS A 676 11.33 -11.71 -25.49
C LYS A 676 12.08 -11.57 -24.17
N LEU A 677 12.89 -12.57 -23.81
CA LEU A 677 13.67 -12.59 -22.57
C LEU A 677 14.78 -11.53 -22.57
N ALA A 678 15.47 -11.34 -23.70
CA ALA A 678 16.46 -10.28 -23.89
C ALA A 678 15.84 -8.88 -23.78
N TRP A 679 14.63 -8.67 -24.31
CA TRP A 679 13.89 -7.43 -24.08
C TRP A 679 13.52 -7.24 -22.61
N LEU A 680 13.06 -8.29 -21.91
CA LEU A 680 12.78 -8.19 -20.48
C LEU A 680 14.03 -7.81 -19.67
N ARG A 681 15.18 -8.44 -19.93
CA ARG A 681 16.46 -8.08 -19.32
C ARG A 681 16.81 -6.61 -19.54
N SER A 682 16.64 -6.08 -20.76
CA SER A 682 16.93 -4.66 -21.05
C SER A 682 15.95 -3.67 -20.38
N GLN A 683 14.79 -4.14 -19.92
CA GLN A 683 13.85 -3.32 -19.15
C GLN A 683 14.10 -3.35 -17.64
N ILE A 684 14.95 -4.25 -17.11
CA ILE A 684 15.19 -4.35 -15.65
C ILE A 684 15.93 -3.11 -15.14
N ILE A 685 15.29 -2.40 -14.21
CA ILE A 685 15.92 -1.24 -13.57
C ILE A 685 17.03 -1.72 -12.64
N GLY A 686 18.25 -1.22 -12.86
CA GLY A 686 19.44 -1.58 -12.09
C GLY A 686 20.12 -2.89 -12.48
N GLU A 687 19.83 -3.44 -13.67
CA GLU A 687 20.47 -4.67 -14.20
C GLU A 687 22.02 -4.59 -14.27
N ASP A 688 22.52 -3.36 -14.47
CA ASP A 688 23.94 -2.99 -14.55
C ASP A 688 24.40 -2.09 -13.40
N ALA A 689 23.63 -2.02 -12.32
CA ALA A 689 24.02 -1.21 -11.16
C ALA A 689 25.31 -1.76 -10.53
N GLU A 690 26.28 -0.89 -10.27
CA GLU A 690 27.46 -1.22 -9.48
C GLU A 690 27.31 -0.71 -8.04
N PHE A 691 27.97 -1.37 -7.09
CA PHE A 691 28.20 -0.85 -5.75
C PHE A 691 29.65 -1.10 -5.31
N ASP A 692 30.12 -0.31 -4.36
CA ASP A 692 31.43 -0.50 -3.74
C ASP A 692 31.34 -1.59 -2.66
N SER A 693 32.03 -2.71 -2.88
CA SER A 693 32.23 -3.76 -1.88
C SER A 693 33.58 -3.57 -1.17
N PRO A 694 33.84 -4.27 -0.06
CA PRO A 694 35.16 -4.26 0.58
C PRO A 694 36.30 -4.74 -0.32
N PHE A 695 35.99 -5.50 -1.38
CA PHE A 695 36.93 -6.03 -2.35
C PHE A 695 36.93 -5.25 -3.69
N GLY A 696 36.44 -4.00 -3.67
CA GLY A 696 36.32 -3.10 -4.82
C GLY A 696 34.91 -3.08 -5.43
N LYS A 697 34.75 -2.43 -6.58
CA LYS A 697 33.44 -2.37 -7.26
C LYS A 697 32.92 -3.74 -7.66
N ARG A 698 31.61 -3.95 -7.51
CA ARG A 698 30.89 -5.16 -7.96
C ARG A 698 29.62 -4.81 -8.70
N ARG A 699 29.38 -5.49 -9.83
CA ARG A 699 28.08 -5.48 -10.53
C ARG A 699 27.05 -6.24 -9.69
N LEU A 700 25.92 -5.60 -9.42
CA LEU A 700 24.81 -6.14 -8.65
C LEU A 700 24.19 -7.31 -9.41
N THR A 701 24.37 -8.53 -8.89
CA THR A 701 23.79 -9.75 -9.45
C THR A 701 22.69 -10.23 -8.52
N TYR A 702 21.43 -9.89 -8.81
CA TYR A 702 20.32 -10.19 -7.91
C TYR A 702 19.94 -11.68 -7.98
N ALA A 703 19.78 -12.33 -6.82
CA ALA A 703 19.49 -13.77 -6.73
C ALA A 703 18.37 -14.12 -5.71
N ASP A 704 17.78 -13.16 -4.99
CA ASP A 704 16.68 -13.37 -4.03
C ASP A 704 15.28 -13.12 -4.64
N HIS A 705 15.07 -13.50 -5.91
CA HIS A 705 13.82 -13.37 -6.65
C HIS A 705 12.61 -14.03 -5.95
N THR A 706 12.86 -15.01 -5.07
CA THR A 706 11.85 -15.63 -4.20
C THR A 706 11.25 -14.65 -3.17
N ALA A 707 12.00 -13.62 -2.76
CA ALA A 707 11.54 -12.61 -1.80
C ALA A 707 10.90 -11.39 -2.46
N SER A 708 11.45 -10.92 -3.58
CA SER A 708 10.95 -9.77 -4.32
C SER A 708 11.35 -9.80 -5.80
N GLY A 709 10.48 -9.29 -6.67
CA GLY A 709 10.79 -9.07 -8.08
C GLY A 709 11.64 -7.82 -8.31
N ARG A 710 12.04 -7.59 -9.56
CA ARG A 710 12.72 -6.37 -10.00
C ARG A 710 11.75 -5.47 -10.77
N SER A 711 11.92 -4.15 -10.70
CA SER A 711 11.07 -3.20 -11.47
C SER A 711 11.45 -3.16 -12.95
N LEU A 712 10.47 -2.83 -13.79
CA LEU A 712 10.64 -2.69 -15.24
C LEU A 712 10.43 -1.24 -15.68
N LEU A 713 11.40 -0.67 -16.41
CA LEU A 713 11.33 0.70 -16.93
C LEU A 713 10.09 0.93 -17.81
N TYR A 714 9.70 -0.07 -18.60
CA TYR A 714 8.45 -0.08 -19.36
C TYR A 714 7.21 0.23 -18.50
N ILE A 715 7.08 -0.38 -17.32
CA ILE A 715 5.92 -0.21 -16.44
C ILE A 715 5.94 1.18 -15.78
N GLU A 716 7.11 1.65 -15.34
CA GLU A 716 7.25 2.99 -14.76
C GLU A 716 6.87 4.07 -15.79
N ASN A 717 7.41 3.98 -17.00
CA ASN A 717 7.10 4.88 -18.11
C ASN A 717 5.62 4.81 -18.50
N PHE A 718 5.00 3.63 -18.51
CA PHE A 718 3.58 3.51 -18.78
C PHE A 718 2.74 4.25 -17.73
N ILE A 719 3.06 4.09 -16.44
CA ILE A 719 2.37 4.77 -15.34
C ILE A 719 2.52 6.30 -15.46
N ILE A 720 3.74 6.79 -15.68
CA ILE A 720 4.03 8.22 -15.86
C ILE A 720 3.27 8.83 -17.04
N ASN A 721 3.22 8.12 -18.17
CA ASN A 721 2.68 8.68 -19.42
C ASN A 721 1.17 8.48 -19.60
N ASN A 722 0.57 7.45 -18.98
CA ASN A 722 -0.82 7.05 -19.26
C ASN A 722 -1.74 7.05 -18.03
N VAL A 723 -1.20 6.94 -16.81
CA VAL A 723 -2.00 6.83 -15.57
C VAL A 723 -1.95 8.15 -14.80
N LEU A 724 -0.76 8.61 -14.43
CA LEU A 724 -0.57 9.81 -13.62
C LEU A 724 -1.15 11.11 -14.23
N PRO A 725 -1.12 11.35 -15.56
CA PRO A 725 -1.68 12.57 -16.14
C PRO A 725 -3.19 12.67 -15.95
N PHE A 726 -3.89 11.54 -15.88
CA PHE A 726 -5.34 11.46 -15.76
C PHE A 726 -5.81 11.04 -14.35
N TYR A 727 -4.90 10.95 -13.39
CA TYR A 727 -5.20 10.51 -12.02
C TYR A 727 -6.21 11.44 -11.35
N GLY A 728 -7.25 10.85 -10.77
CA GLY A 728 -8.26 11.53 -9.97
C GLY A 728 -9.02 10.56 -9.05
N ASN A 729 -9.90 11.11 -8.21
CA ASN A 729 -10.69 10.34 -7.25
C ASN A 729 -11.70 9.42 -7.94
N THR A 730 -11.70 8.13 -7.57
CA THR A 730 -12.54 7.08 -8.20
C THR A 730 -14.01 7.05 -7.78
N HIS A 731 -14.36 7.79 -6.72
CA HIS A 731 -15.72 7.81 -6.13
C HIS A 731 -16.69 8.79 -6.80
N THR A 732 -16.34 9.32 -7.98
CA THR A 732 -17.15 10.27 -8.74
C THR A 732 -16.88 10.15 -10.24
N SER A 733 -17.94 10.08 -11.03
CA SER A 733 -17.88 10.03 -12.50
C SER A 733 -18.19 11.35 -13.20
N ASP A 734 -18.43 12.43 -12.45
CA ASP A 734 -18.86 13.74 -13.00
C ASP A 734 -17.70 14.53 -13.63
N SER A 735 -16.46 14.09 -13.41
CA SER A 735 -15.24 14.66 -14.01
C SER A 735 -14.52 13.62 -14.88
N TYR A 736 -13.85 14.09 -15.93
CA TYR A 736 -13.13 13.24 -16.88
C TYR A 736 -12.04 12.41 -16.21
N VAL A 737 -11.26 13.01 -15.31
CA VAL A 737 -10.19 12.30 -14.57
C VAL A 737 -10.73 11.26 -13.59
N GLY A 738 -11.86 11.56 -12.92
CA GLY A 738 -12.52 10.61 -12.02
C GLY A 738 -13.03 9.40 -12.79
N HIS A 739 -13.82 9.65 -13.84
CA HIS A 739 -14.34 8.59 -14.72
C HIS A 739 -13.22 7.73 -15.32
N ARG A 740 -12.17 8.36 -15.89
CA ARG A 740 -11.05 7.65 -16.53
C ARG A 740 -10.26 6.83 -15.52
N THR A 741 -10.00 7.35 -14.31
CA THR A 741 -9.31 6.60 -13.24
C THR A 741 -10.13 5.42 -12.75
N THR A 742 -11.44 5.59 -12.50
CA THR A 742 -12.34 4.50 -12.12
C THR A 742 -12.37 3.40 -13.17
N LYS A 743 -12.40 3.77 -14.46
CA LYS A 743 -12.38 2.81 -15.56
C LYS A 743 -11.07 2.01 -15.58
N MET A 744 -9.92 2.68 -15.53
CA MET A 744 -8.61 2.02 -15.52
C MET A 744 -8.46 1.07 -14.32
N LEU A 745 -8.97 1.44 -13.14
CA LEU A 745 -8.96 0.58 -11.95
C LEU A 745 -9.83 -0.67 -12.14
N ARG A 746 -11.08 -0.52 -12.62
CA ARG A 746 -11.97 -1.67 -12.87
C ARG A 746 -11.42 -2.60 -13.94
N GLU A 747 -11.00 -2.08 -15.09
CA GLU A 747 -10.42 -2.88 -16.18
C GLU A 747 -9.11 -3.58 -15.73
N ALA A 748 -8.32 -2.97 -14.83
CA ALA A 748 -7.15 -3.60 -14.23
C ALA A 748 -7.53 -4.77 -13.30
N ALA A 749 -8.55 -4.59 -12.46
CA ALA A 749 -9.04 -5.60 -11.53
C ALA A 749 -9.69 -6.80 -12.25
N GLU A 750 -10.59 -6.55 -13.20
CA GLU A 750 -11.22 -7.55 -14.07
C GLU A 750 -10.16 -8.39 -14.81
N TYR A 751 -9.12 -7.74 -15.33
CA TYR A 751 -8.03 -8.44 -16.03
C TYR A 751 -7.28 -9.39 -15.09
N ILE A 752 -6.93 -8.96 -13.87
CA ILE A 752 -6.25 -9.83 -12.90
C ILE A 752 -7.17 -10.98 -12.48
N LYS A 753 -8.44 -10.70 -12.16
CA LYS A 753 -9.44 -11.71 -11.78
C LYS A 753 -9.58 -12.78 -12.86
N LYS A 754 -9.66 -12.38 -14.14
CA LYS A 754 -9.66 -13.29 -15.30
C LYS A 754 -8.37 -14.12 -15.42
N CYS A 755 -7.20 -13.52 -15.21
CA CYS A 755 -5.91 -14.25 -15.25
C CYS A 755 -5.79 -15.31 -14.15
N LEU A 756 -6.48 -15.12 -13.03
CA LEU A 756 -6.57 -16.08 -11.93
C LEU A 756 -7.71 -17.09 -12.10
N GLY A 757 -8.52 -16.98 -13.16
CA GLY A 757 -9.66 -17.86 -13.42
C GLY A 757 -10.90 -17.59 -12.54
N GLY A 758 -11.02 -16.40 -11.94
CA GLY A 758 -12.17 -16.03 -11.12
C GLY A 758 -13.43 -15.71 -11.93
N GLY A 759 -14.56 -16.25 -11.49
CA GLY A 759 -15.91 -16.07 -12.07
C GLY A 759 -16.72 -14.93 -11.43
N GLN A 760 -18.05 -14.98 -11.59
CA GLN A 760 -18.96 -14.02 -10.92
C GLN A 760 -19.16 -14.34 -9.44
N ASP A 761 -19.15 -15.63 -9.09
CA ASP A 761 -19.27 -16.13 -7.72
C ASP A 761 -18.01 -15.95 -6.87
N ASP A 762 -16.95 -15.38 -7.46
CA ASP A 762 -15.74 -14.94 -6.76
C ASP A 762 -15.76 -13.42 -6.51
N ALA A 763 -14.96 -12.96 -5.55
CA ALA A 763 -14.66 -11.56 -5.26
C ALA A 763 -13.14 -11.32 -5.19
N ILE A 764 -12.62 -10.31 -5.91
CA ILE A 764 -11.22 -9.85 -5.80
C ILE A 764 -11.10 -8.64 -4.87
N VAL A 765 -10.13 -8.69 -3.95
CA VAL A 765 -9.86 -7.63 -2.97
C VAL A 765 -8.35 -7.28 -2.97
N PHE A 766 -8.05 -5.99 -3.13
CA PHE A 766 -6.69 -5.45 -3.13
C PHE A 766 -6.28 -5.03 -1.72
N CYS A 767 -5.49 -5.90 -1.08
CA CYS A 767 -5.10 -5.81 0.31
C CYS A 767 -3.80 -4.99 0.49
N GLY A 768 -3.35 -4.78 1.72
CA GLY A 768 -2.06 -4.14 2.03
C GLY A 768 -0.83 -4.94 1.56
N SER A 769 0.26 -4.95 2.32
CA SER A 769 1.51 -5.57 1.89
C SER A 769 1.45 -7.10 1.81
N GLY A 770 1.49 -7.65 0.59
CA GLY A 770 1.69 -9.08 0.32
C GLY A 770 0.59 -10.03 0.79
N THR A 771 0.90 -11.33 0.88
CA THR A 771 -0.07 -12.34 1.33
C THR A 771 -0.44 -12.20 2.80
N THR A 772 0.42 -11.60 3.64
CA THR A 772 0.08 -11.26 5.03
C THR A 772 -1.21 -10.46 5.12
N ALA A 773 -1.35 -9.42 4.29
CA ALA A 773 -2.55 -8.59 4.30
C ALA A 773 -3.75 -9.29 3.65
N ALA A 774 -3.52 -10.20 2.68
CA ALA A 774 -4.60 -10.98 2.05
C ALA A 774 -5.20 -12.02 3.01
N ILE A 775 -4.37 -12.73 3.78
CA ILE A 775 -4.80 -13.72 4.78
C ILE A 775 -5.50 -13.01 5.95
N LYS A 776 -4.95 -11.88 6.44
CA LYS A 776 -5.63 -11.04 7.44
C LYS A 776 -6.99 -10.56 6.94
N ARG A 777 -7.08 -10.08 5.69
CA ARG A 777 -8.36 -9.65 5.10
C ARG A 777 -9.37 -10.79 5.01
N LEU A 778 -8.94 -12.00 4.65
CA LEU A 778 -9.82 -13.17 4.65
C LEU A 778 -10.41 -13.43 6.05
N GLN A 779 -9.58 -13.39 7.11
CA GLN A 779 -10.06 -13.55 8.50
C GLN A 779 -11.04 -12.45 8.93
N GLU A 780 -10.85 -11.21 8.45
CA GLU A 780 -11.77 -10.10 8.71
C GLU A 780 -13.13 -10.33 8.06
N VAL A 781 -13.17 -10.73 6.78
CA VAL A 781 -14.45 -10.96 6.07
C VAL A 781 -15.14 -12.27 6.45
N MET A 782 -14.39 -13.24 6.97
CA MET A 782 -14.94 -14.45 7.62
C MET A 782 -15.47 -14.17 9.04
N GLY A 783 -15.24 -12.99 9.61
CA GLY A 783 -15.71 -12.62 10.94
C GLY A 783 -14.92 -13.24 12.10
N ILE A 784 -13.72 -13.78 11.86
CA ILE A 784 -12.89 -14.50 12.84
C ILE A 784 -11.62 -13.74 13.28
N ALA A 785 -11.42 -12.53 12.76
CA ALA A 785 -10.36 -11.62 13.18
C ALA A 785 -10.70 -10.92 14.50
N VAL A 786 -9.72 -10.90 15.42
CA VAL A 786 -9.81 -10.25 16.74
C VAL A 786 -8.44 -9.65 17.10
N ALA A 787 -8.41 -8.66 18.00
CA ALA A 787 -7.16 -8.24 18.64
C ALA A 787 -6.57 -9.37 19.51
N SER A 788 -5.25 -9.54 19.48
CA SER A 788 -4.53 -10.61 20.19
C SER A 788 -4.76 -10.58 21.71
N THR A 789 -4.87 -9.38 22.29
CA THR A 789 -5.19 -9.14 23.71
C THR A 789 -6.57 -9.65 24.13
N LEU A 790 -7.51 -9.81 23.19
CA LEU A 790 -8.88 -10.25 23.46
C LEU A 790 -9.14 -11.71 23.10
N ARG A 791 -8.26 -12.35 22.30
CA ARG A 791 -8.45 -13.71 21.74
C ARG A 791 -8.93 -14.73 22.78
N GLU A 792 -8.20 -14.87 23.90
CA GLU A 792 -8.51 -15.85 24.96
C GLU A 792 -9.84 -15.57 25.69
N ARG A 793 -10.31 -14.30 25.72
CA ARG A 793 -11.61 -13.94 26.29
C ARG A 793 -12.72 -14.27 25.30
N VAL A 794 -12.54 -13.93 24.02
CA VAL A 794 -13.54 -14.17 22.98
C VAL A 794 -13.72 -15.66 22.69
N ILE A 795 -12.64 -16.47 22.68
CA ILE A 795 -12.75 -17.93 22.54
C ILE A 795 -13.65 -18.55 23.62
N LYS A 796 -13.64 -18.02 24.86
CA LYS A 796 -14.53 -18.48 25.95
C LYS A 796 -15.99 -18.04 25.78
N CYS A 797 -16.25 -17.02 24.95
CA CYS A 797 -17.60 -16.56 24.58
C CYS A 797 -18.13 -17.23 23.28
N LEU A 798 -17.41 -18.23 22.74
CA LEU A 798 -17.77 -19.03 21.56
C LEU A 798 -18.02 -20.50 21.94
N SER A 799 -18.98 -21.13 21.27
CA SER A 799 -19.11 -22.60 21.26
C SER A 799 -18.05 -23.24 20.36
N ASN A 800 -17.83 -24.55 20.48
CA ASN A 800 -16.84 -25.25 19.64
C ASN A 800 -17.30 -25.32 18.18
N GLU A 801 -18.59 -25.46 17.96
CA GLU A 801 -19.30 -25.53 16.68
C GLU A 801 -19.09 -24.25 15.85
N GLU A 802 -19.03 -23.09 16.52
CA GLU A 802 -18.73 -21.78 15.90
C GLU A 802 -17.25 -21.60 15.54
N ARG A 803 -16.34 -22.40 16.11
CA ARG A 803 -14.89 -22.24 15.90
C ARG A 803 -14.43 -23.01 14.66
N TRP A 804 -14.04 -22.26 13.63
CA TRP A 804 -13.39 -22.78 12.43
C TRP A 804 -12.20 -23.69 12.76
N VAL A 805 -12.06 -24.77 11.99
CA VAL A 805 -10.87 -25.65 12.01
C VAL A 805 -10.03 -25.32 10.77
N VAL A 806 -8.80 -24.84 10.98
CA VAL A 806 -7.90 -24.42 9.91
C VAL A 806 -6.70 -25.35 9.81
N PHE A 807 -6.65 -26.12 8.73
CA PHE A 807 -5.52 -27.00 8.40
C PHE A 807 -4.41 -26.20 7.71
N VAL A 808 -3.17 -26.41 8.13
CA VAL A 808 -1.99 -25.73 7.56
C VAL A 808 -0.84 -26.70 7.31
N GLY A 809 -0.02 -26.40 6.30
CA GLY A 809 1.06 -27.27 5.86
C GLY A 809 2.33 -27.26 6.73
N PRO A 810 3.30 -28.12 6.40
CA PRO A 810 4.55 -28.28 7.13
C PRO A 810 5.60 -27.18 6.84
N TYR A 811 5.46 -26.45 5.72
CA TYR A 811 6.40 -25.42 5.25
C TYR A 811 5.75 -24.06 5.02
N GLU A 812 4.72 -23.75 5.82
CA GLU A 812 4.05 -22.46 5.74
C GLU A 812 4.97 -21.29 6.09
N HIS A 813 4.87 -20.24 5.29
CA HIS A 813 5.45 -18.96 5.63
C HIS A 813 4.80 -18.40 6.90
N HIS A 814 5.56 -17.68 7.73
CA HIS A 814 5.06 -17.13 9.00
C HIS A 814 3.78 -16.27 8.86
N SER A 815 3.55 -15.62 7.71
CA SER A 815 2.32 -14.85 7.45
C SER A 815 1.06 -15.71 7.28
N ASN A 816 1.21 -17.00 6.98
CA ASN A 816 0.11 -17.95 6.95
C ASN A 816 -0.06 -18.57 8.35
N LEU A 817 0.96 -19.29 8.83
CA LEU A 817 0.90 -20.03 10.11
C LEU A 817 0.54 -19.15 11.32
N LEU A 818 1.28 -18.06 11.55
CA LEU A 818 1.07 -17.22 12.75
C LEU A 818 -0.23 -16.42 12.66
N SER A 819 -0.65 -16.05 11.45
CA SER A 819 -1.89 -15.32 11.25
C SER A 819 -3.10 -16.18 11.61
N TRP A 820 -3.14 -17.47 11.25
CA TRP A 820 -4.22 -18.37 11.67
C TRP A 820 -4.16 -18.72 13.14
N ARG A 821 -2.95 -18.99 13.68
CA ARG A 821 -2.73 -19.23 15.11
C ARG A 821 -3.32 -18.10 15.96
N GLN A 822 -3.10 -16.85 15.57
CA GLN A 822 -3.62 -15.66 16.27
C GLN A 822 -5.07 -15.25 15.91
N SER A 823 -5.79 -16.05 15.12
CA SER A 823 -7.23 -15.88 14.88
C SER A 823 -8.08 -16.61 15.95
N LEU A 824 -9.41 -16.58 15.81
CA LEU A 824 -10.33 -17.35 16.66
C LEU A 824 -10.45 -18.85 16.28
N ALA A 825 -9.86 -19.25 15.15
CA ALA A 825 -9.86 -20.63 14.69
C ALA A 825 -9.08 -21.58 15.63
N GLU A 826 -9.25 -22.87 15.40
CA GLU A 826 -8.37 -23.93 15.87
C GLU A 826 -7.45 -24.34 14.72
N VAL A 827 -6.13 -24.34 14.94
CA VAL A 827 -5.15 -24.60 13.88
C VAL A 827 -4.62 -26.02 13.99
N VAL A 828 -4.62 -26.75 12.87
CA VAL A 828 -4.18 -28.13 12.77
C VAL A 828 -3.01 -28.23 11.79
N GLU A 829 -1.80 -28.39 12.32
CA GLU A 829 -0.56 -28.47 11.52
C GLU A 829 -0.30 -29.90 11.01
N ILE A 830 -0.13 -30.04 9.70
CA ILE A 830 0.14 -31.31 9.01
C ILE A 830 1.65 -31.64 9.00
N GLY A 831 1.95 -32.94 9.08
CA GLY A 831 3.30 -33.49 9.05
C GLY A 831 4.03 -33.34 7.70
N LEU A 832 5.31 -33.74 7.71
CA LEU A 832 6.00 -34.17 6.50
C LEU A 832 5.91 -35.70 6.43
N ASP A 833 5.85 -36.27 5.22
CA ASP A 833 6.02 -37.70 5.00
C ASP A 833 7.51 -38.11 5.06
N GLU A 834 7.78 -39.41 4.87
CA GLU A 834 9.15 -39.95 4.80
C GLU A 834 10.00 -39.36 3.66
N ASN A 835 9.35 -38.82 2.63
CA ASN A 835 10.00 -38.16 1.49
C ASN A 835 10.22 -36.66 1.71
N GLY A 836 9.81 -36.08 2.84
CA GLY A 836 9.90 -34.64 3.09
C GLY A 836 8.91 -33.79 2.28
N LEU A 837 7.79 -34.40 1.85
CA LEU A 837 6.63 -33.78 1.21
C LEU A 837 5.48 -33.64 2.23
N ILE A 838 4.34 -33.05 1.84
CA ILE A 838 3.17 -32.94 2.73
C ILE A 838 2.57 -34.32 2.98
N ASP A 839 2.37 -34.70 4.25
CA ASP A 839 1.69 -35.96 4.59
C ASP A 839 0.18 -35.87 4.30
N ILE A 840 -0.21 -36.35 3.12
CA ILE A 840 -1.60 -36.41 2.66
C ILE A 840 -2.43 -37.42 3.47
N GLU A 841 -1.81 -38.43 4.09
CA GLU A 841 -2.52 -39.43 4.90
C GLU A 841 -2.82 -38.88 6.30
N ASP A 842 -1.90 -38.14 6.91
CA ASP A 842 -2.16 -37.37 8.14
C ASP A 842 -3.26 -36.32 7.91
N LEU A 843 -3.23 -35.60 6.77
CA LEU A 843 -4.32 -34.69 6.41
C LEU A 843 -5.67 -35.41 6.33
N ARG A 844 -5.77 -36.56 5.65
CA ARG A 844 -7.02 -37.35 5.58
C ARG A 844 -7.49 -37.80 6.96
N ARG A 845 -6.60 -38.43 7.74
CA ARG A 845 -6.90 -38.94 9.08
C ARG A 845 -7.42 -37.85 10.02
N ARG A 846 -6.82 -36.65 9.95
CA ARG A 846 -7.27 -35.52 10.77
C ARG A 846 -8.57 -34.92 10.25
N LEU A 847 -8.79 -34.81 8.93
CA LEU A 847 -10.08 -34.37 8.38
C LEU A 847 -11.24 -35.28 8.82
N GLU A 848 -11.05 -36.61 8.79
CA GLU A 848 -12.06 -37.57 9.25
C GLU A 848 -12.42 -37.36 10.74
N THR A 849 -11.47 -36.91 11.56
CA THR A 849 -11.69 -36.60 12.98
C THR A 849 -12.70 -35.46 13.18
N TYR A 850 -12.74 -34.47 12.27
CA TYR A 850 -13.67 -33.33 12.34
C TYR A 850 -14.93 -33.49 11.50
N ARG A 851 -15.04 -34.56 10.68
CA ARG A 851 -16.18 -34.83 9.79
C ARG A 851 -17.55 -34.78 10.47
N HIS A 852 -17.60 -35.20 11.74
CA HIS A 852 -18.83 -35.21 12.55
C HIS A 852 -18.85 -34.13 13.64
N ALA A 853 -17.89 -33.21 13.65
CA ALA A 853 -17.79 -32.15 14.66
C ALA A 853 -18.77 -30.97 14.42
N ASN A 854 -19.47 -30.93 13.28
CA ASN A 854 -20.36 -29.84 12.87
C ASN A 854 -19.70 -28.45 12.96
N ARG A 855 -18.45 -28.36 12.49
CA ARG A 855 -17.61 -27.15 12.49
C ARG A 855 -17.22 -26.78 11.05
N PRO A 856 -17.11 -25.49 10.72
CA PRO A 856 -16.62 -25.08 9.40
C PRO A 856 -15.11 -25.39 9.27
N ILE A 857 -14.73 -26.04 8.18
CA ILE A 857 -13.36 -26.49 7.91
C ILE A 857 -12.75 -25.65 6.77
N LEU A 858 -11.47 -25.31 6.91
CA LEU A 858 -10.68 -24.63 5.89
C LEU A 858 -9.26 -25.19 5.87
N GLY A 859 -8.69 -25.40 4.68
CA GLY A 859 -7.25 -25.63 4.50
C GLY A 859 -6.58 -24.37 3.97
N SER A 860 -5.46 -23.95 4.56
CA SER A 860 -4.67 -22.80 4.11
C SER A 860 -3.21 -23.22 3.90
N PHE A 861 -2.87 -23.63 2.68
CA PHE A 861 -1.59 -24.25 2.35
C PHE A 861 -0.74 -23.40 1.40
N SER A 862 0.58 -23.43 1.55
CA SER A 862 1.49 -22.84 0.56
C SER A 862 1.45 -23.68 -0.71
N ALA A 863 1.24 -23.05 -1.88
CA ALA A 863 1.26 -23.73 -3.18
C ALA A 863 2.68 -24.16 -3.61
N SER A 864 3.71 -23.55 -3.03
CA SER A 864 5.12 -23.91 -3.16
C SER A 864 5.88 -23.46 -1.92
N SER A 865 6.88 -24.24 -1.50
CA SER A 865 7.76 -23.89 -0.40
C SER A 865 8.61 -22.67 -0.74
N ASN A 866 8.44 -21.58 0.04
CA ASN A 866 9.34 -20.41 -0.03
C ASN A 866 10.81 -20.77 0.33
N VAL A 867 11.09 -21.96 0.86
CA VAL A 867 12.45 -22.38 1.22
C VAL A 867 13.08 -23.23 0.13
N THR A 868 12.42 -24.33 -0.25
CA THR A 868 12.99 -25.38 -1.11
C THR A 868 12.46 -25.34 -2.54
N GLY A 869 11.49 -24.48 -2.84
CA GLY A 869 10.80 -24.39 -4.13
C GLY A 869 9.88 -25.56 -4.45
N ILE A 870 9.82 -26.60 -3.60
CA ILE A 870 9.00 -27.80 -3.81
C ILE A 870 7.53 -27.39 -3.95
N TYR A 871 6.89 -27.87 -5.02
CA TYR A 871 5.47 -27.64 -5.28
C TYR A 871 4.59 -28.54 -4.42
N SER A 872 3.49 -27.98 -3.91
CA SER A 872 2.39 -28.75 -3.32
C SER A 872 1.48 -29.28 -4.41
N ASP A 873 0.93 -30.49 -4.26
CA ASP A 873 -0.22 -30.92 -5.08
C ASP A 873 -1.51 -30.22 -4.60
N THR A 874 -1.60 -28.96 -4.96
CA THR A 874 -2.73 -28.07 -4.63
C THR A 874 -4.08 -28.61 -5.09
N ARG A 875 -4.13 -29.37 -6.20
CA ARG A 875 -5.37 -29.96 -6.72
C ARG A 875 -5.78 -31.18 -5.89
N ARG A 876 -4.85 -32.06 -5.52
CA ARG A 876 -5.17 -33.21 -4.65
C ARG A 876 -5.52 -32.79 -3.23
N ILE A 877 -4.86 -31.76 -2.69
CA ILE A 877 -5.19 -31.18 -1.37
C ILE A 877 -6.60 -30.56 -1.40
N SER A 878 -6.94 -29.82 -2.46
CA SER A 878 -8.29 -29.27 -2.68
C SER A 878 -9.37 -30.37 -2.68
N GLN A 879 -9.20 -31.40 -3.52
CA GLN A 879 -10.13 -32.54 -3.58
C GLN A 879 -10.36 -33.15 -2.20
N LEU A 880 -9.29 -33.39 -1.44
CA LEU A 880 -9.38 -34.00 -0.13
C LEU A 880 -10.10 -33.10 0.89
N LEU A 881 -9.95 -31.78 0.82
CA LEU A 881 -10.70 -30.83 1.66
C LEU A 881 -12.20 -30.83 1.30
N HIS A 882 -12.53 -30.74 0.01
CA HIS A 882 -13.91 -30.75 -0.48
C HIS A 882 -14.63 -32.07 -0.23
N GLU A 883 -13.93 -33.22 -0.33
CA GLU A 883 -14.42 -34.56 0.06
C GLU A 883 -14.93 -34.60 1.52
N HIS A 884 -14.43 -33.70 2.39
CA HIS A 884 -14.81 -33.57 3.80
C HIS A 884 -15.58 -32.27 4.12
N GLY A 885 -16.06 -31.54 3.10
CA GLY A 885 -16.85 -30.31 3.26
C GLY A 885 -16.07 -29.08 3.72
N GLY A 886 -14.73 -29.08 3.59
CA GLY A 886 -13.87 -27.95 3.91
C GLY A 886 -13.46 -27.13 2.69
N PHE A 887 -13.17 -25.84 2.91
CA PHE A 887 -12.73 -24.90 1.86
C PHE A 887 -11.22 -25.03 1.56
N ALA A 888 -10.82 -24.82 0.30
CA ALA A 888 -9.44 -24.97 -0.17
C ALA A 888 -8.76 -23.61 -0.48
N CYS A 889 -7.93 -23.11 0.43
CA CYS A 889 -7.22 -21.83 0.32
C CYS A 889 -5.71 -22.03 0.11
N PHE A 890 -5.09 -21.24 -0.79
CA PHE A 890 -3.68 -21.40 -1.15
C PHE A 890 -2.87 -20.09 -1.21
N ASP A 891 -1.69 -20.09 -0.57
CA ASP A 891 -0.69 -19.02 -0.70
C ASP A 891 0.20 -19.28 -1.93
N PHE A 892 0.05 -18.44 -2.95
CA PHE A 892 0.82 -18.45 -4.20
C PHE A 892 1.97 -17.43 -4.20
N ALA A 893 2.45 -16.93 -3.05
CA ALA A 893 3.53 -15.95 -3.01
C ALA A 893 4.84 -16.47 -3.63
N ALA A 894 5.20 -17.74 -3.43
CA ALA A 894 6.40 -18.33 -4.03
C ALA A 894 6.23 -18.60 -5.54
N SER A 895 5.12 -19.25 -5.92
CA SER A 895 4.90 -19.82 -7.25
C SER A 895 4.14 -18.92 -8.22
N GLY A 896 3.39 -17.93 -7.73
CA GLY A 896 2.52 -17.07 -8.54
C GLY A 896 3.15 -16.33 -9.72
N PRO A 897 4.42 -15.86 -9.66
CA PRO A 897 5.09 -15.29 -10.83
C PRO A 897 5.28 -16.29 -11.98
N TYR A 898 5.29 -17.59 -11.69
CA TYR A 898 5.78 -18.63 -12.58
C TYR A 898 4.66 -19.57 -13.07
N VAL A 899 3.76 -20.01 -12.19
CA VAL A 899 2.74 -21.03 -12.51
C VAL A 899 1.45 -20.42 -13.05
N LYS A 900 0.71 -21.18 -13.87
CA LYS A 900 -0.67 -20.84 -14.21
C LYS A 900 -1.58 -21.07 -12.99
N ILE A 901 -2.36 -20.05 -12.62
CA ILE A 901 -3.35 -20.12 -11.54
C ILE A 901 -4.74 -20.18 -12.19
N ASN A 902 -5.65 -20.96 -11.62
CA ASN A 902 -7.03 -21.06 -12.08
C ASN A 902 -7.93 -21.39 -10.88
N MET A 903 -8.82 -20.46 -10.49
CA MET A 903 -9.65 -20.54 -9.29
C MET A 903 -10.55 -21.77 -9.32
N ARG A 904 -11.45 -21.89 -10.31
CA ARG A 904 -12.40 -23.01 -10.42
C ARG A 904 -13.23 -23.22 -9.14
N SER A 905 -13.66 -22.14 -8.46
CA SER A 905 -14.44 -22.27 -7.22
C SER A 905 -15.72 -23.07 -7.46
N GLY A 906 -16.08 -23.93 -6.50
CA GLY A 906 -17.18 -24.89 -6.62
C GLY A 906 -16.86 -26.18 -7.41
N GLU A 907 -15.72 -26.28 -8.10
CA GLU A 907 -15.25 -27.54 -8.66
C GLU A 907 -14.51 -28.39 -7.61
N VAL A 908 -14.54 -29.72 -7.74
CA VAL A 908 -13.95 -30.64 -6.73
C VAL A 908 -12.44 -30.45 -6.55
N ASP A 909 -11.71 -30.04 -7.59
CA ASP A 909 -10.29 -29.68 -7.53
C ASP A 909 -10.06 -28.15 -7.55
N GLY A 910 -11.10 -27.38 -7.26
CA GLY A 910 -11.13 -25.91 -7.23
C GLY A 910 -10.39 -25.28 -6.05
N TYR A 911 -10.26 -23.97 -6.07
CA TYR A 911 -9.78 -23.17 -4.93
C TYR A 911 -10.91 -22.24 -4.47
N ASP A 912 -10.98 -22.00 -3.18
CA ASP A 912 -11.93 -21.05 -2.57
C ASP A 912 -11.25 -19.76 -2.10
N ALA A 913 -9.92 -19.78 -1.90
CA ALA A 913 -9.14 -18.54 -1.85
C ALA A 913 -7.73 -18.70 -2.43
N ILE A 914 -7.27 -17.63 -3.08
CA ILE A 914 -5.90 -17.45 -3.57
C ILE A 914 -5.33 -16.21 -2.88
N PHE A 915 -4.22 -16.39 -2.17
CA PHE A 915 -3.41 -15.29 -1.65
C PHE A 915 -2.22 -15.05 -2.59
N LEU A 916 -2.01 -13.80 -3.01
CA LEU A 916 -0.89 -13.44 -3.89
C LEU A 916 -0.07 -12.25 -3.38
N SER A 917 1.22 -12.30 -3.69
CA SER A 917 2.21 -11.22 -3.50
C SER A 917 2.76 -10.76 -4.86
N PRO A 918 2.05 -9.88 -5.61
CA PRO A 918 2.50 -9.43 -6.92
C PRO A 918 3.84 -8.68 -6.89
N HIS A 919 4.30 -8.16 -5.74
CA HIS A 919 5.63 -7.57 -5.58
C HIS A 919 6.79 -8.57 -5.79
N LYS A 920 6.51 -9.87 -5.84
CA LYS A 920 7.46 -10.94 -6.20
C LYS A 920 7.55 -11.20 -7.71
N PHE A 921 6.65 -10.64 -8.50
CA PHE A 921 6.65 -10.78 -9.95
C PHE A 921 7.60 -9.75 -10.58
N LEU A 922 8.12 -10.04 -11.78
CA LEU A 922 8.90 -9.09 -12.57
C LEU A 922 8.03 -7.88 -12.97
N GLY A 923 8.48 -6.67 -12.64
CA GLY A 923 7.71 -5.42 -12.77
C GLY A 923 6.80 -5.10 -11.58
N GLY A 924 6.66 -6.04 -10.65
CA GLY A 924 5.71 -5.99 -9.54
C GLY A 924 6.02 -5.09 -8.33
N PRO A 925 7.27 -4.68 -8.00
CA PRO A 925 7.54 -3.87 -6.81
C PRO A 925 6.62 -2.63 -6.68
N GLY A 926 6.00 -2.46 -5.51
CA GLY A 926 5.03 -1.39 -5.26
C GLY A 926 3.56 -1.74 -5.59
N SER A 927 3.26 -3.00 -5.90
CA SER A 927 1.88 -3.54 -6.04
C SER A 927 1.25 -3.95 -4.69
N PRO A 928 -0.10 -4.05 -4.60
CA PRO A 928 -0.80 -4.50 -3.40
C PRO A 928 -0.77 -6.03 -3.28
N GLY A 929 -0.98 -6.57 -2.09
CA GLY A 929 -1.38 -7.96 -1.91
C GLY A 929 -2.77 -8.21 -2.53
N ILE A 930 -3.02 -9.43 -3.00
CA ILE A 930 -4.30 -9.79 -3.64
C ILE A 930 -4.91 -10.98 -2.94
N LEU A 931 -6.19 -10.85 -2.60
CA LEU A 931 -7.10 -11.92 -2.23
C LEU A 931 -8.10 -12.09 -3.38
N LEU A 932 -8.15 -13.27 -3.99
CA LEU A 932 -9.30 -13.71 -4.78
C LEU A 932 -9.98 -14.82 -3.98
N MET A 933 -11.27 -14.68 -3.68
CA MET A 933 -12.00 -15.64 -2.84
C MET A 933 -13.38 -15.95 -3.41
N SER A 934 -13.88 -17.15 -3.14
CA SER A 934 -15.29 -17.50 -3.31
C SER A 934 -16.14 -16.58 -2.45
N ARG A 935 -17.27 -16.10 -2.97
CA ARG A 935 -18.24 -15.30 -2.19
C ARG A 935 -18.80 -16.08 -1.00
N ALA A 936 -18.72 -17.41 -1.00
CA ALA A 936 -19.08 -18.27 0.13
C ALA A 936 -18.23 -18.01 1.41
N LEU A 937 -17.00 -17.50 1.28
CA LEU A 937 -16.15 -17.12 2.42
C LEU A 937 -16.49 -15.73 3.00
N TYR A 938 -17.37 -14.95 2.37
CA TYR A 938 -17.77 -13.63 2.85
C TYR A 938 -18.91 -13.71 3.87
N GLN A 939 -18.56 -13.77 5.15
CA GLN A 939 -19.49 -14.00 6.27
C GLN A 939 -20.00 -12.72 6.95
N LEU A 940 -19.56 -11.52 6.53
CA LEU A 940 -20.07 -10.26 7.08
C LEU A 940 -21.53 -9.96 6.65
N GLY A 941 -22.01 -10.53 5.54
CA GLY A 941 -23.40 -10.36 5.09
C GLY A 941 -23.82 -8.90 4.95
N SER A 942 -24.81 -8.45 5.73
CA SER A 942 -25.25 -7.06 5.79
C SER A 942 -24.50 -6.18 6.81
N SER A 943 -23.66 -6.75 7.69
CA SER A 943 -22.85 -6.04 8.69
C SER A 943 -21.78 -5.14 8.06
N ALA A 944 -21.22 -4.21 8.83
CA ALA A 944 -20.19 -3.31 8.32
C ALA A 944 -18.98 -4.07 7.73
N PRO A 945 -18.36 -3.57 6.63
CA PRO A 945 -17.20 -4.20 5.98
C PRO A 945 -15.97 -4.22 6.90
N SER A 946 -14.95 -4.98 6.52
CA SER A 946 -13.70 -5.11 7.31
C SER A 946 -13.04 -3.76 7.64
N THR A 947 -13.18 -2.80 6.73
CA THR A 947 -12.67 -1.43 6.82
C THR A 947 -13.75 -0.46 6.33
N CYS A 948 -14.44 0.20 7.25
CA CYS A 948 -15.39 1.28 6.92
C CYS A 948 -14.66 2.45 6.26
N GLY A 949 -14.96 2.75 5.00
CA GLY A 949 -14.23 3.73 4.20
C GLY A 949 -15.12 4.67 3.40
N GLY A 950 -14.56 5.79 2.95
CA GLY A 950 -15.25 6.62 1.95
C GLY A 950 -15.50 5.77 0.70
N GLY A 951 -16.73 5.77 0.20
CA GLY A 951 -17.13 4.93 -0.94
C GLY A 951 -17.62 3.52 -0.61
N THR A 952 -17.60 3.07 0.66
CA THR A 952 -18.18 1.75 1.03
C THR A 952 -19.69 1.80 1.30
N VAL A 953 -20.29 2.99 1.26
CA VAL A 953 -21.69 3.26 1.63
C VAL A 953 -22.48 3.90 0.48
N ASN A 954 -23.72 3.45 0.33
CA ASN A 954 -24.77 4.13 -0.42
C ASN A 954 -25.28 5.36 0.32
N TYR A 955 -25.46 5.27 1.65
CA TYR A 955 -26.02 6.33 2.49
C TYR A 955 -25.52 6.22 3.93
N VAL A 956 -25.38 7.37 4.60
CA VAL A 956 -24.98 7.50 6.01
C VAL A 956 -25.64 8.75 6.58
N ASN A 957 -26.04 8.71 7.86
CA ASN A 957 -26.60 9.85 8.57
C ASN A 957 -25.89 10.09 9.91
N GLY A 958 -26.17 11.23 10.56
CA GLY A 958 -25.66 11.57 11.88
C GLY A 958 -26.54 11.09 13.05
N PHE A 959 -27.75 10.59 12.80
CA PHE A 959 -28.75 10.29 13.83
C PHE A 959 -28.65 8.86 14.38
N SER A 960 -28.39 7.87 13.52
CA SER A 960 -28.42 6.45 13.89
C SER A 960 -27.50 5.63 13.00
N GLU A 961 -26.61 4.86 13.61
CA GLU A 961 -25.74 3.92 12.90
C GLU A 961 -26.53 2.86 12.11
N LYS A 962 -27.71 2.47 12.62
CA LYS A 962 -28.59 1.44 12.03
C LYS A 962 -29.21 1.85 10.68
N ASP A 963 -29.09 3.12 10.30
CA ASP A 963 -29.53 3.64 9.00
C ASP A 963 -28.43 3.67 7.94
N THR A 964 -27.21 3.26 8.28
CA THR A 964 -26.10 3.19 7.34
C THR A 964 -26.36 2.12 6.28
N LEU A 965 -26.46 2.54 5.02
CA LEU A 965 -26.61 1.62 3.89
C LEU A 965 -25.25 1.37 3.26
N TYR A 966 -24.70 0.17 3.46
CA TYR A 966 -23.49 -0.28 2.79
C TYR A 966 -23.74 -0.65 1.32
N LEU A 967 -22.67 -0.71 0.51
CA LEU A 967 -22.73 -1.27 -0.83
C LEU A 967 -23.00 -2.79 -0.79
N THR A 968 -23.74 -3.29 -1.77
CA THR A 968 -24.10 -4.71 -1.90
C THR A 968 -23.04 -5.54 -2.63
N ASP A 969 -22.26 -4.94 -3.55
CA ASP A 969 -21.14 -5.64 -4.15
C ASP A 969 -19.93 -5.66 -3.21
N ILE A 970 -19.36 -6.86 -3.02
CA ILE A 970 -18.28 -7.12 -2.07
C ILE A 970 -16.97 -6.43 -2.50
N GLU A 971 -16.67 -6.37 -3.80
CA GLU A 971 -15.41 -5.80 -4.30
C GLU A 971 -15.39 -4.29 -4.09
N GLU A 972 -16.50 -3.60 -4.35
CA GLU A 972 -16.62 -2.16 -4.07
C GLU A 972 -16.72 -1.87 -2.56
N ARG A 973 -17.46 -2.70 -1.80
CA ARG A 973 -17.68 -2.50 -0.35
C ARG A 973 -16.42 -2.69 0.49
N GLU A 974 -15.53 -3.60 0.13
CA GLU A 974 -14.25 -3.81 0.83
C GLU A 974 -13.12 -2.89 0.34
N CYS A 975 -13.42 -1.97 -0.60
CA CYS A 975 -12.51 -1.03 -1.24
C CYS A 975 -12.63 0.40 -0.68
N GLY A 976 -12.63 0.50 0.65
CA GLY A 976 -12.86 1.76 1.35
C GLY A 976 -11.70 2.77 1.32
N GLY A 977 -12.05 4.06 1.32
CA GLY A 977 -11.08 5.16 1.28
C GLY A 977 -10.60 5.43 -0.15
N THR A 978 -9.40 5.97 -0.34
CA THR A 978 -8.82 6.11 -1.69
C THR A 978 -8.22 4.76 -2.10
N PRO A 979 -8.70 4.04 -3.13
CA PRO A 979 -8.13 2.75 -3.51
C PRO A 979 -6.64 2.82 -3.85
N GLN A 980 -5.99 1.65 -3.84
CA GLN A 980 -4.59 1.47 -4.28
C GLN A 980 -4.47 1.51 -5.81
N ILE A 981 -4.92 2.61 -6.43
CA ILE A 981 -5.15 2.77 -7.88
C ILE A 981 -3.91 2.44 -8.70
N ILE A 982 -2.80 3.15 -8.47
CA ILE A 982 -1.55 3.02 -9.23
C ILE A 982 -0.97 1.61 -9.01
N GLN A 983 -1.06 1.11 -7.79
CA GLN A 983 -0.52 -0.17 -7.38
C GLN A 983 -1.32 -1.34 -8.01
N THR A 984 -2.65 -1.24 -8.13
CA THR A 984 -3.51 -2.21 -8.82
C THR A 984 -3.28 -2.19 -10.34
N ILE A 985 -3.15 -1.01 -10.96
CA ILE A 985 -2.81 -0.91 -12.40
C ILE A 985 -1.43 -1.53 -12.66
N ARG A 986 -0.43 -1.27 -11.79
CA ARG A 986 0.89 -1.91 -11.83
C ARG A 986 0.80 -3.43 -11.75
N ALA A 987 0.00 -3.98 -10.84
CA ALA A 987 -0.22 -5.41 -10.75
C ALA A 987 -0.79 -5.96 -12.07
N SER A 988 -1.79 -5.29 -12.67
CA SER A 988 -2.38 -5.71 -13.95
C SER A 988 -1.35 -5.72 -15.10
N LEU A 989 -0.49 -4.70 -15.19
CA LEU A 989 0.61 -4.65 -16.15
C LEU A 989 1.63 -5.79 -15.92
N THR A 990 1.90 -6.13 -14.67
CA THR A 990 2.79 -7.24 -14.31
C THR A 990 2.22 -8.60 -14.73
N PHE A 991 0.91 -8.82 -14.58
CA PHE A 991 0.24 -9.99 -15.16
C PHE A 991 0.34 -10.01 -16.70
N ARG A 992 0.17 -8.86 -17.38
CA ARG A 992 0.35 -8.77 -18.84
C ARG A 992 1.76 -9.15 -19.31
N ILE A 993 2.79 -8.74 -18.56
CA ILE A 993 4.18 -9.14 -18.83
C ILE A 993 4.36 -10.66 -18.72
N LYS A 994 3.79 -11.28 -17.68
CA LYS A 994 3.81 -12.73 -17.50
C LYS A 994 3.10 -13.47 -18.65
N GLU A 995 1.90 -13.05 -19.01
CA GLU A 995 1.15 -13.66 -20.13
C GLU A 995 1.87 -13.49 -21.48
N TYR A 996 2.56 -12.36 -21.71
CA TYR A 996 3.34 -12.12 -22.93
C TYR A 996 4.51 -13.11 -23.10
N VAL A 997 5.16 -13.54 -22.01
CA VAL A 997 6.18 -14.60 -22.03
C VAL A 997 5.55 -15.98 -22.21
N SER A 998 4.35 -16.17 -21.64
CA SER A 998 3.63 -17.44 -21.48
C SER A 998 4.18 -18.36 -20.38
N HIS A 999 3.27 -19.06 -19.71
CA HIS A 999 3.59 -20.04 -18.66
C HIS A 999 4.48 -21.20 -19.14
N GLN A 1000 4.36 -21.60 -20.41
CA GLN A 1000 5.12 -22.72 -20.96
C GLN A 1000 6.61 -22.39 -21.03
N VAL A 1001 6.95 -21.23 -21.60
CA VAL A 1001 8.33 -20.70 -21.62
C VAL A 1001 8.89 -20.54 -20.21
N ILE A 1002 8.11 -19.97 -19.30
CA ILE A 1002 8.56 -19.78 -17.91
C ILE A 1002 8.88 -21.13 -17.27
N LYS A 1003 8.01 -22.13 -17.46
CA LYS A 1003 8.22 -23.48 -16.94
C LYS A 1003 9.47 -24.14 -17.52
N GLU A 1004 9.65 -24.12 -18.84
CA GLU A 1004 10.80 -24.74 -19.52
C GLU A 1004 12.13 -24.17 -19.02
N GLN A 1005 12.21 -22.86 -18.79
CA GLN A 1005 13.42 -22.19 -18.27
C GLN A 1005 13.65 -22.50 -16.78
N GLU A 1006 12.61 -22.47 -15.93
CA GLU A 1006 12.74 -22.82 -14.51
C GLU A 1006 13.17 -24.28 -14.32
N ASP A 1007 12.56 -25.22 -15.05
CA ASP A 1007 12.92 -26.64 -15.04
C ASP A 1007 14.40 -26.81 -15.47
N THR A 1008 14.80 -26.18 -16.59
CA THR A 1008 16.18 -26.24 -17.12
C THR A 1008 17.21 -25.72 -16.11
N TYR A 1009 16.96 -24.58 -15.45
CA TYR A 1009 17.90 -24.01 -14.49
C TYR A 1009 18.02 -24.84 -13.22
N ILE A 1010 16.91 -25.39 -12.70
CA ILE A 1010 16.96 -26.17 -11.45
C ILE A 1010 17.56 -27.56 -11.64
N GLU A 1011 17.29 -28.23 -12.77
CA GLU A 1011 17.91 -29.51 -13.11
C GLU A 1011 19.43 -29.36 -13.22
N LYS A 1012 19.92 -28.41 -14.04
CA LYS A 1012 21.35 -28.10 -14.17
C LYS A 1012 22.01 -27.74 -12.83
N ALA A 1013 21.35 -26.93 -12.00
CA ALA A 1013 21.90 -26.52 -10.71
C ALA A 1013 22.01 -27.71 -9.72
N LEU A 1014 21.04 -28.63 -9.72
CA LEU A 1014 21.09 -29.83 -8.88
C LEU A 1014 22.15 -30.81 -9.38
N ASP A 1015 22.19 -31.11 -10.68
CA ASP A 1015 23.19 -32.00 -11.28
C ASP A 1015 24.61 -31.51 -11.01
N ARG A 1016 24.84 -30.20 -11.04
CA ARG A 1016 26.15 -29.59 -10.78
C ARG A 1016 26.54 -29.62 -9.30
N LEU A 1017 25.62 -29.31 -8.38
CA LEU A 1017 25.95 -29.06 -6.98
C LEU A 1017 25.83 -30.29 -6.07
N LEU A 1018 24.94 -31.25 -6.38
CA LEU A 1018 24.75 -32.46 -5.56
C LEU A 1018 26.00 -33.36 -5.44
N PRO A 1019 26.89 -33.51 -6.45
CA PRO A 1019 28.12 -34.27 -6.31
C PRO A 1019 29.14 -33.66 -5.31
N ASN A 1020 29.00 -32.37 -4.97
CA ASN A 1020 29.95 -31.68 -4.10
C ASN A 1020 29.67 -31.98 -2.61
N LYS A 1021 30.51 -32.82 -2.00
CA LYS A 1021 30.36 -33.29 -0.59
C LYS A 1021 30.35 -32.17 0.47
N ASN A 1022 30.86 -30.97 0.14
CA ASN A 1022 30.85 -29.81 1.02
C ASN A 1022 29.53 -29.02 0.94
N ILE A 1023 28.70 -29.25 -0.08
CA ILE A 1023 27.40 -28.60 -0.25
C ILE A 1023 26.32 -29.57 0.23
N TRP A 1024 25.32 -29.05 0.94
CA TRP A 1024 24.11 -29.78 1.26
C TRP A 1024 22.89 -28.96 0.83
N VAL A 1025 22.24 -29.40 -0.25
CA VAL A 1025 20.96 -28.84 -0.70
C VAL A 1025 19.83 -29.32 0.21
N LEU A 1026 18.99 -28.39 0.67
CA LEU A 1026 17.90 -28.69 1.60
C LEU A 1026 16.62 -29.16 0.89
N GLY A 1027 15.88 -30.05 1.57
CA GLY A 1027 14.63 -30.65 1.10
C GLY A 1027 14.82 -31.75 0.04
N ASN A 1028 13.73 -32.41 -0.33
CA ASN A 1028 13.73 -33.52 -1.29
C ASN A 1028 14.25 -33.08 -2.68
N THR A 1029 15.44 -33.57 -3.07
CA THR A 1029 16.14 -33.19 -4.30
C THR A 1029 15.57 -33.80 -5.57
N THR A 1030 14.67 -34.80 -5.49
CA THR A 1030 14.02 -35.42 -6.65
C THR A 1030 12.61 -34.88 -6.92
N ALA A 1031 12.00 -34.22 -5.93
CA ALA A 1031 10.68 -33.62 -6.06
C ALA A 1031 10.69 -32.38 -6.97
N LYS A 1032 9.65 -32.26 -7.83
CA LYS A 1032 9.46 -31.09 -8.70
C LYS A 1032 9.40 -29.81 -7.87
N ARG A 1033 10.18 -28.82 -8.30
CA ARG A 1033 10.37 -27.55 -7.59
C ARG A 1033 10.53 -26.40 -8.57
N GLN A 1034 10.28 -25.18 -8.09
CA GLN A 1034 10.77 -23.95 -8.71
C GLN A 1034 12.30 -23.89 -8.69
N ALA A 1035 12.90 -22.98 -9.46
CA ALA A 1035 14.33 -22.72 -9.45
C ALA A 1035 14.80 -21.94 -8.21
N ILE A 1036 14.50 -22.49 -7.03
CA ILE A 1036 14.84 -21.99 -5.69
C ILE A 1036 15.76 -23.01 -5.04
N LEU A 1037 16.95 -22.55 -4.64
CA LEU A 1037 17.97 -23.39 -4.05
C LEU A 1037 18.34 -22.86 -2.66
N SER A 1038 17.94 -23.59 -1.62
CA SER A 1038 18.42 -23.39 -0.26
C SER A 1038 19.47 -24.44 0.07
N PHE A 1039 20.63 -24.02 0.57
CA PHE A 1039 21.78 -24.89 0.79
C PHE A 1039 22.63 -24.47 2.00
N LEU A 1040 23.36 -25.44 2.53
CA LEU A 1040 24.43 -25.26 3.51
C LEU A 1040 25.78 -25.52 2.83
N ILE A 1041 26.81 -24.78 3.26
CA ILE A 1041 28.20 -25.06 2.93
C ILE A 1041 28.90 -25.55 4.19
N HIS A 1042 29.60 -26.67 4.10
CA HIS A 1042 30.36 -27.22 5.21
C HIS A 1042 31.82 -26.77 5.22
N SER A 1043 32.31 -26.51 6.43
CA SER A 1043 33.74 -26.41 6.66
C SER A 1043 34.39 -27.78 6.61
N THR A 1044 35.68 -27.81 6.29
CA THR A 1044 36.50 -29.01 6.23
C THR A 1044 37.70 -28.90 7.16
N THR A 1045 38.13 -30.04 7.67
CA THR A 1045 39.28 -30.19 8.58
C THR A 1045 40.16 -31.33 8.11
N ASN A 1046 41.41 -31.35 8.56
CA ASN A 1046 42.29 -32.51 8.43
C ASN A 1046 42.21 -33.32 9.72
N SER A 1047 41.56 -34.48 9.66
CA SER A 1047 41.60 -35.49 10.71
C SER A 1047 42.98 -36.13 10.78
N SER A 1048 43.59 -36.11 11.97
CA SER A 1048 44.79 -36.86 12.31
C SER A 1048 44.41 -38.20 12.94
N SER A 1049 43.93 -39.15 12.13
CA SER A 1049 43.84 -40.55 12.54
C SER A 1049 45.09 -41.31 12.08
N PRO A 1050 45.88 -41.92 12.98
CA PRO A 1050 47.07 -42.70 12.61
C PRO A 1050 46.70 -44.14 12.19
N ALA A 1051 45.68 -44.29 11.34
CA ALA A 1051 45.25 -45.54 10.74
C ALA A 1051 44.75 -45.25 9.31
N MET A 1052 45.07 -46.14 8.35
CA MET A 1052 44.94 -45.90 6.89
C MET A 1052 46.02 -44.98 6.28
N ALA A 1053 47.27 -45.13 6.73
CA ALA A 1053 48.46 -44.70 6.01
C ALA A 1053 49.17 -45.92 5.37
N GLN A 1054 48.45 -46.65 4.53
CA GLN A 1054 48.97 -47.70 3.64
C GLN A 1054 48.04 -47.83 2.42
N ASP A 1055 48.63 -48.20 1.28
CA ASP A 1055 48.00 -48.46 -0.02
C ASP A 1055 47.44 -47.26 -0.82
N CYS A 1056 48.35 -46.41 -1.31
CA CYS A 1056 48.43 -46.11 -2.75
C CYS A 1056 49.73 -45.34 -3.08
N ASP A 1057 50.81 -46.07 -3.39
CA ASP A 1057 52.02 -45.52 -4.01
C ASP A 1057 51.98 -45.75 -5.54
N GLY A 1058 52.53 -44.80 -6.30
CA GLY A 1058 52.88 -44.94 -7.71
C GLY A 1058 51.75 -45.08 -8.75
N THR A 1059 51.40 -43.97 -9.40
CA THR A 1059 51.59 -43.82 -10.87
C THR A 1059 51.51 -42.35 -11.27
N ASP A 1060 52.63 -41.79 -11.75
CA ASP A 1060 52.63 -40.55 -12.55
C ASP A 1060 52.07 -40.85 -13.96
N SER A 1061 50.87 -40.34 -14.26
CA SER A 1061 50.36 -40.27 -15.63
C SER A 1061 50.21 -38.81 -16.07
N LYS A 1062 50.98 -38.43 -17.09
CA LYS A 1062 50.83 -37.15 -17.79
C LYS A 1062 49.49 -37.15 -18.54
N ASP A 1063 48.61 -36.23 -18.20
CA ASP A 1063 47.57 -35.76 -19.12
C ASP A 1063 47.64 -34.23 -19.20
N VAL A 1064 47.65 -33.74 -20.45
CA VAL A 1064 47.73 -32.33 -20.82
C VAL A 1064 46.46 -32.00 -21.60
N ASN A 1065 45.90 -30.81 -21.36
CA ASN A 1065 44.61 -30.31 -21.85
C ASN A 1065 43.37 -31.01 -21.26
N ASP A 1066 42.86 -30.46 -20.16
CA ASP A 1066 41.54 -29.85 -20.26
C ASP A 1066 41.37 -28.69 -19.27
N GLY A 1067 40.57 -27.68 -19.64
CA GLY A 1067 40.47 -26.38 -18.95
C GLY A 1067 39.72 -26.37 -17.61
N VAL A 1068 39.59 -27.52 -16.95
CA VAL A 1068 38.81 -27.67 -15.71
C VAL A 1068 39.74 -27.66 -14.51
N LEU A 1069 39.65 -26.60 -13.71
CA LEU A 1069 40.50 -26.41 -12.54
C LEU A 1069 40.05 -27.36 -11.40
N TYR A 1070 40.73 -28.50 -11.24
CA TYR A 1070 40.41 -29.54 -10.24
C TYR A 1070 40.68 -29.10 -8.79
N MET A 1071 39.86 -28.19 -8.28
CA MET A 1071 39.99 -27.53 -6.97
C MET A 1071 39.76 -28.46 -5.76
N TRP A 1072 39.21 -29.67 -5.97
CA TRP A 1072 38.85 -30.60 -4.89
C TRP A 1072 40.05 -31.21 -4.14
N ARG A 1073 41.29 -31.06 -4.65
CA ARG A 1073 42.52 -31.49 -3.94
C ARG A 1073 42.91 -30.57 -2.79
N GLU A 1074 42.22 -29.45 -2.58
CA GLU A 1074 42.52 -28.47 -1.52
C GLU A 1074 41.60 -28.55 -0.29
N THR A 1075 40.54 -29.35 -0.32
CA THR A 1075 39.60 -29.51 0.80
C THR A 1075 40.14 -30.51 1.82
N GLY A 1076 39.85 -30.30 3.11
CA GLY A 1076 40.24 -31.23 4.18
C GLY A 1076 39.59 -32.61 4.04
N ASN A 1077 40.18 -33.62 4.67
CA ASN A 1077 39.72 -35.01 4.57
C ASN A 1077 38.43 -35.33 5.37
N SER A 1078 37.98 -34.43 6.25
CA SER A 1078 36.74 -34.59 7.03
C SER A 1078 35.85 -33.35 7.00
N ARG A 1079 34.52 -33.58 6.99
CA ARG A 1079 33.46 -32.56 7.05
C ARG A 1079 33.18 -32.17 8.51
N ASP A 1080 33.13 -30.87 8.78
CA ASP A 1080 32.86 -30.28 10.10
C ASP A 1080 31.52 -29.49 10.07
N LYS A 1081 31.16 -28.71 11.09
CA LYS A 1081 29.95 -27.88 11.15
C LYS A 1081 29.81 -26.97 9.90
N PRO A 1082 28.57 -26.67 9.45
CA PRO A 1082 28.33 -25.76 8.34
C PRO A 1082 28.82 -24.34 8.66
N LEU A 1083 29.19 -23.59 7.63
CA LEU A 1083 29.39 -22.16 7.70
C LEU A 1083 28.02 -21.47 7.84
N HIS A 1084 27.95 -20.41 8.65
CA HIS A 1084 26.71 -19.70 8.94
C HIS A 1084 26.05 -19.15 7.65
N GLY A 1085 24.76 -19.41 7.42
CA GLY A 1085 24.06 -19.00 6.18
C GLY A 1085 24.19 -17.50 5.84
N PRO A 1086 23.97 -16.58 6.80
CA PRO A 1086 24.27 -15.15 6.65
C PRO A 1086 25.76 -14.81 6.37
N PHE A 1087 26.73 -15.61 6.82
CA PHE A 1087 28.14 -15.39 6.45
C PHE A 1087 28.37 -15.68 4.97
N ILE A 1088 27.83 -16.80 4.47
CA ILE A 1088 27.93 -17.15 3.04
C ILE A 1088 27.18 -16.13 2.18
N ALA A 1089 26.02 -15.64 2.61
CA ALA A 1089 25.29 -14.58 1.91
C ALA A 1089 26.11 -13.28 1.82
N ALA A 1090 26.71 -12.83 2.94
CA ALA A 1090 27.60 -11.67 2.96
C ALA A 1090 28.86 -11.89 2.09
N LEU A 1091 29.44 -13.09 2.11
CA LEU A 1091 30.62 -13.42 1.31
C LEU A 1091 30.32 -13.44 -0.19
N LEU A 1092 29.15 -13.94 -0.61
CA LEU A 1092 28.67 -13.89 -2.00
C LEU A 1092 28.39 -12.43 -2.44
N ASN A 1093 27.85 -11.60 -1.55
CA ASN A 1093 27.68 -10.17 -1.79
C ASN A 1093 29.03 -9.46 -1.98
N ASP A 1094 29.96 -9.65 -1.05
CA ASP A 1094 31.21 -8.88 -0.98
C ASP A 1094 32.25 -9.32 -2.02
N LEU A 1095 32.40 -10.62 -2.27
CA LEU A 1095 33.36 -11.11 -3.28
C LEU A 1095 32.83 -10.98 -4.71
N PHE A 1096 31.53 -11.15 -4.93
CA PHE A 1096 30.97 -11.43 -6.26
C PHE A 1096 29.81 -10.51 -6.66
N GLY A 1097 29.29 -9.67 -5.76
CA GLY A 1097 28.10 -8.84 -6.01
C GLY A 1097 26.78 -9.60 -5.99
N ILE A 1098 26.79 -10.89 -5.64
CA ILE A 1098 25.61 -11.76 -5.68
C ILE A 1098 24.72 -11.51 -4.47
N GLN A 1099 23.51 -11.01 -4.72
CA GLN A 1099 22.52 -10.69 -3.68
C GLN A 1099 21.71 -11.94 -3.31
N ALA A 1100 22.33 -12.80 -2.50
CA ALA A 1100 21.69 -13.98 -1.90
C ALA A 1100 20.98 -13.64 -0.57
N ARG A 1101 20.24 -14.60 0.00
CA ARG A 1101 19.59 -14.44 1.32
C ARG A 1101 20.13 -15.42 2.35
N GLY A 1102 20.47 -14.93 3.54
CA GLY A 1102 20.83 -15.74 4.70
C GLY A 1102 19.68 -16.00 5.68
N GLY A 1103 19.81 -17.04 6.51
CA GLY A 1103 18.99 -17.30 7.69
C GLY A 1103 17.80 -18.25 7.45
N CYS A 1104 16.84 -18.28 8.39
CA CYS A 1104 15.66 -19.18 8.35
C CYS A 1104 14.52 -18.74 7.39
N ALA A 1105 14.75 -17.73 6.53
CA ALA A 1105 13.84 -17.27 5.47
C ALA A 1105 12.33 -17.16 5.82
N CYS A 1106 11.99 -16.79 7.06
CA CYS A 1106 10.61 -16.66 7.56
C CYS A 1106 9.79 -17.98 7.55
N ALA A 1107 10.47 -19.12 7.76
CA ALA A 1107 9.88 -20.46 7.84
C ALA A 1107 10.54 -21.31 8.96
N GLY A 1108 10.64 -20.75 10.18
CA GLY A 1108 11.34 -21.35 11.33
C GLY A 1108 10.95 -22.80 11.65
N PRO A 1109 9.66 -23.15 11.78
CA PRO A 1109 9.22 -24.52 12.03
C PRO A 1109 9.68 -25.54 10.97
N TYR A 1110 9.69 -25.16 9.69
CA TYR A 1110 10.24 -26.01 8.63
C TYR A 1110 11.77 -26.08 8.68
N GLY A 1111 12.42 -24.97 9.02
CA GLY A 1111 13.86 -24.93 9.30
C GLY A 1111 14.28 -25.89 10.42
N HIS A 1112 13.47 -26.03 11.48
CA HIS A 1112 13.73 -27.03 12.52
C HIS A 1112 13.70 -28.46 11.97
N ARG A 1113 12.69 -28.80 11.14
CA ARG A 1113 12.58 -30.12 10.50
C ARG A 1113 13.74 -30.38 9.53
N LEU A 1114 14.10 -29.40 8.70
CA LEU A 1114 15.20 -29.49 7.72
C LEU A 1114 16.59 -29.61 8.35
N LEU A 1115 16.77 -29.08 9.56
CA LEU A 1115 18.06 -29.07 10.27
C LEU A 1115 18.10 -30.03 11.46
N HIS A 1116 17.07 -30.87 11.64
CA HIS A 1116 16.92 -31.82 12.75
C HIS A 1116 17.04 -31.18 14.15
N VAL A 1117 16.46 -29.99 14.32
CA VAL A 1117 16.35 -29.32 15.62
C VAL A 1117 15.20 -29.93 16.42
N ASP A 1118 15.52 -30.46 17.60
CA ASP A 1118 14.54 -30.99 18.56
C ASP A 1118 13.96 -29.91 19.50
N GLU A 1119 12.98 -30.29 20.33
CA GLU A 1119 12.32 -29.37 21.25
C GLU A 1119 13.28 -28.78 22.31
N PRO A 1120 14.14 -29.57 22.99
CA PRO A 1120 15.16 -29.03 23.89
C PRO A 1120 16.07 -27.99 23.23
N SER A 1121 16.58 -28.27 22.02
CA SER A 1121 17.43 -27.32 21.27
C SER A 1121 16.66 -26.06 20.88
N SER A 1122 15.38 -26.20 20.49
CA SER A 1122 14.50 -25.08 20.17
C SER A 1122 14.28 -24.16 21.38
N LEU A 1123 14.07 -24.72 22.57
CA LEU A 1123 13.92 -23.96 23.80
C LEU A 1123 15.25 -23.31 24.24
N ALA A 1124 16.38 -23.97 24.02
CA ALA A 1124 17.70 -23.41 24.28
C ALA A 1124 18.01 -22.21 23.36
N PHE A 1125 17.68 -22.29 22.06
CA PHE A 1125 17.75 -21.14 21.14
C PHE A 1125 16.91 -19.97 21.64
N ARG A 1126 15.64 -20.23 22.00
CA ARG A 1126 14.74 -19.21 22.55
C ARG A 1126 15.37 -18.51 23.76
N SER A 1127 15.87 -19.27 24.74
CA SER A 1127 16.48 -18.70 25.96
C SER A 1127 17.70 -17.84 25.64
N ALA A 1128 18.55 -18.25 24.70
CA ALA A 1128 19.69 -17.44 24.25
C ALA A 1128 19.25 -16.16 23.51
N ILE A 1129 18.17 -16.22 22.73
CA ILE A 1129 17.58 -15.05 22.05
C ILE A 1129 16.97 -14.07 23.07
N GLU A 1130 16.29 -14.56 24.11
CA GLU A 1130 15.76 -13.74 25.22
C GLU A 1130 16.88 -13.06 26.02
N LYS A 1131 18.05 -13.71 26.18
CA LYS A 1131 19.29 -13.10 26.71
C LYS A 1131 19.94 -12.09 25.76
N GLY A 1132 19.39 -11.90 24.57
CA GLY A 1132 19.85 -10.92 23.56
C GLY A 1132 20.87 -11.46 22.55
N TYR A 1133 21.08 -12.78 22.46
CA TYR A 1133 22.02 -13.40 21.51
C TYR A 1133 21.30 -13.93 20.25
N CYS A 1134 20.77 -13.04 19.40
CA CYS A 1134 20.09 -13.49 18.17
C CYS A 1134 20.97 -14.27 17.19
N GLY A 1135 22.30 -14.19 17.33
CA GLY A 1135 23.24 -14.89 16.47
C GLY A 1135 23.25 -16.41 16.60
N VAL A 1136 22.68 -17.01 17.66
CA VAL A 1136 22.63 -18.48 17.79
C VAL A 1136 21.70 -19.16 16.79
N LYS A 1137 20.84 -18.40 16.10
CA LYS A 1137 19.80 -18.94 15.21
C LYS A 1137 20.43 -19.78 14.09
N PRO A 1138 19.98 -21.02 13.88
CA PRO A 1138 20.40 -21.77 12.71
C PRO A 1138 19.84 -21.13 11.42
N GLY A 1139 20.36 -21.54 10.27
CA GLY A 1139 19.91 -21.02 8.99
C GLY A 1139 20.80 -21.44 7.83
N TRP A 1140 20.38 -21.10 6.62
CA TRP A 1140 21.01 -21.51 5.37
C TRP A 1140 21.24 -20.31 4.45
N THR A 1141 21.80 -20.56 3.27
CA THR A 1141 21.85 -19.58 2.19
C THR A 1141 20.85 -19.97 1.12
N ARG A 1142 20.13 -18.99 0.55
CA ARG A 1142 19.18 -19.19 -0.53
C ARG A 1142 19.51 -18.31 -1.74
N VAL A 1143 19.45 -18.92 -2.91
CA VAL A 1143 19.45 -18.26 -4.23
C VAL A 1143 18.23 -18.73 -5.05
N SER A 1144 17.93 -18.02 -6.12
CA SER A 1144 16.89 -18.38 -7.09
C SER A 1144 17.23 -17.90 -8.49
N PHE A 1145 16.90 -18.71 -9.49
CA PHE A 1145 17.26 -18.51 -10.90
C PHE A 1145 15.99 -18.23 -11.73
N PRO A 1146 15.58 -16.97 -11.90
CA PRO A 1146 14.35 -16.66 -12.60
C PRO A 1146 14.45 -16.99 -14.09
N TYR A 1147 13.35 -17.42 -14.69
CA TYR A 1147 13.18 -17.74 -16.13
C TYR A 1147 13.75 -16.74 -17.18
N TYR A 1148 14.12 -15.53 -16.80
CA TYR A 1148 14.68 -14.49 -17.67
C TYR A 1148 16.16 -14.18 -17.41
N MET A 1149 16.81 -14.90 -16.50
CA MET A 1149 18.26 -14.82 -16.27
C MET A 1149 19.03 -15.09 -17.58
N SER A 1150 20.28 -14.62 -17.67
CA SER A 1150 21.20 -15.04 -18.74
C SER A 1150 22.05 -16.20 -18.28
N ASP A 1151 22.40 -17.10 -19.19
CA ASP A 1151 23.26 -18.26 -18.87
C ASP A 1151 24.60 -17.82 -18.27
N GLU A 1152 25.18 -16.70 -18.73
CA GLU A 1152 26.37 -16.08 -18.12
C GLU A 1152 26.20 -15.81 -16.61
N LYS A 1153 25.04 -15.26 -16.19
CA LYS A 1153 24.75 -14.98 -14.77
C LYS A 1153 24.45 -16.26 -14.00
N PHE A 1154 23.80 -17.23 -14.62
CA PHE A 1154 23.53 -18.55 -14.04
C PHE A 1154 24.84 -19.29 -13.71
N GLU A 1155 25.73 -19.44 -14.69
CA GLU A 1155 27.03 -20.09 -14.53
C GLU A 1155 27.93 -19.35 -13.53
N PHE A 1156 27.91 -18.01 -13.53
CA PHE A 1156 28.63 -17.21 -12.54
C PHE A 1156 28.16 -17.47 -11.10
N ILE A 1157 26.84 -17.56 -10.86
CA ILE A 1157 26.29 -17.85 -9.53
C ILE A 1157 26.69 -19.25 -9.07
N LEU A 1158 26.59 -20.28 -9.93
CA LEU A 1158 27.01 -21.64 -9.58
C LEU A 1158 28.52 -21.69 -9.26
N THR A 1159 29.35 -21.07 -10.10
CA THR A 1159 30.82 -21.02 -9.89
C THR A 1159 31.18 -20.31 -8.58
N ALA A 1160 30.47 -19.25 -8.21
CA ALA A 1160 30.66 -18.56 -6.93
C ALA A 1160 30.23 -19.41 -5.72
N ILE A 1161 29.15 -20.20 -5.84
CA ILE A 1161 28.74 -21.15 -4.80
C ILE A 1161 29.81 -22.24 -4.62
N GLU A 1162 30.35 -22.80 -5.70
CA GLU A 1162 31.44 -23.77 -5.64
C GLU A 1162 32.73 -23.20 -5.05
N PHE A 1163 33.08 -21.96 -5.44
CA PHE A 1163 34.18 -21.22 -4.84
C PHE A 1163 34.01 -21.10 -3.31
N THR A 1164 32.83 -20.69 -2.85
CA THR A 1164 32.56 -20.57 -1.40
C THR A 1164 32.54 -21.93 -0.70
N ALA A 1165 32.18 -23.02 -1.38
CA ALA A 1165 32.24 -24.38 -0.85
C ALA A 1165 33.67 -24.95 -0.69
N ILE A 1166 34.65 -24.34 -1.36
CA ILE A 1166 36.05 -24.79 -1.36
C ILE A 1166 36.94 -23.84 -0.56
N TYR A 1167 36.74 -22.53 -0.69
CA TYR A 1167 37.57 -21.50 -0.06
C TYR A 1167 36.86 -20.68 1.02
N GLY A 1168 35.52 -20.74 1.14
CA GLY A 1168 34.74 -19.84 1.98
C GLY A 1168 35.17 -19.80 3.45
N GLN A 1169 35.60 -20.95 4.01
CA GLN A 1169 36.10 -20.98 5.38
C GLN A 1169 37.37 -20.13 5.59
N ARG A 1170 38.23 -20.00 4.57
CA ARG A 1170 39.48 -19.21 4.66
C ARG A 1170 39.21 -17.72 4.87
N PHE A 1171 38.05 -17.23 4.46
CA PHE A 1171 37.63 -15.83 4.63
C PHE A 1171 37.11 -15.53 6.04
N LEU A 1172 36.83 -16.54 6.88
CA LEU A 1172 36.33 -16.33 8.24
C LEU A 1172 37.12 -15.27 9.02
N PRO A 1173 38.48 -15.26 9.07
CA PRO A 1173 39.24 -14.27 9.83
C PRO A 1173 38.86 -12.82 9.51
N LEU A 1174 38.67 -12.49 8.22
CA LEU A 1174 38.43 -11.13 7.72
C LEU A 1174 37.08 -10.51 8.12
N TYR A 1175 36.20 -11.28 8.76
CA TYR A 1175 34.89 -10.78 9.19
C TYR A 1175 34.77 -10.72 10.72
N HIS A 1176 33.83 -9.92 11.20
CA HIS A 1176 33.39 -9.88 12.58
C HIS A 1176 31.95 -10.41 12.65
N PHE A 1177 31.71 -11.34 13.58
CA PHE A 1177 30.37 -11.86 13.86
C PHE A 1177 29.80 -11.18 15.11
N ASN A 1178 28.65 -10.54 14.96
CA ASN A 1178 27.95 -9.92 16.07
C ASN A 1178 26.91 -10.88 16.67
N TRP A 1179 27.25 -11.49 17.80
CA TRP A 1179 26.38 -12.42 18.53
C TRP A 1179 25.00 -11.86 18.90
N LYS A 1180 24.84 -10.54 19.03
CA LYS A 1180 23.55 -9.92 19.38
C LYS A 1180 22.58 -9.83 18.22
N THR A 1181 23.08 -9.62 17.00
CA THR A 1181 22.27 -9.42 15.78
C THR A 1181 22.27 -10.63 14.84
N GLY A 1182 23.33 -11.46 14.89
CA GLY A 1182 23.58 -12.50 13.89
C GLY A 1182 24.25 -12.01 12.60
N SER A 1183 24.56 -10.71 12.50
CA SER A 1183 25.15 -10.11 11.30
C SER A 1183 26.66 -10.33 11.21
N TRP A 1184 27.16 -10.52 9.99
CA TRP A 1184 28.59 -10.57 9.68
C TRP A 1184 29.01 -9.26 9.02
N THR A 1185 30.12 -8.67 9.48
CA THR A 1185 30.66 -7.40 8.94
C THR A 1185 32.13 -7.53 8.58
N PHE A 1186 32.53 -6.95 7.45
CA PHE A 1186 33.93 -7.01 6.99
C PHE A 1186 34.87 -6.15 7.86
N LYS A 1187 36.09 -6.62 8.09
CA LYS A 1187 37.14 -5.89 8.80
C LYS A 1187 38.12 -5.23 7.83
N GLN A 1188 37.82 -3.99 7.43
CA GLN A 1188 38.60 -3.21 6.45
C GLN A 1188 40.13 -3.24 6.69
N ARG A 1189 40.58 -3.20 7.96
CA ARG A 1189 42.01 -3.13 8.31
C ARG A 1189 42.79 -4.39 7.92
N GLU A 1190 42.24 -5.58 8.18
CA GLU A 1190 42.94 -6.85 7.96
C GLU A 1190 43.20 -7.13 6.46
N LEU A 1191 42.39 -6.55 5.56
CA LEU A 1191 42.64 -6.61 4.12
C LEU A 1191 43.74 -5.65 3.66
N ASN A 1192 43.79 -4.43 4.23
CA ASN A 1192 44.85 -3.48 3.90
C ASN A 1192 46.22 -4.05 4.29
N ASP A 1193 46.31 -4.65 5.49
CA ASP A 1193 47.52 -5.34 5.98
C ASP A 1193 47.97 -6.53 5.09
N LEU A 1194 47.04 -7.11 4.30
CA LEU A 1194 47.30 -8.17 3.32
C LEU A 1194 47.66 -7.66 1.91
N VAL A 1195 47.14 -6.49 1.51
CA VAL A 1195 47.15 -6.01 0.11
C VAL A 1195 48.24 -4.97 -0.17
N ASP A 1196 48.92 -4.45 0.85
CA ASP A 1196 50.05 -3.49 0.78
C ASP A 1196 51.32 -3.99 0.01
N LYS A 1197 51.23 -5.09 -0.73
CA LYS A 1197 52.35 -5.68 -1.50
C LYS A 1197 52.15 -5.81 -3.02
N ASP A 1198 50.96 -5.54 -3.57
CA ASP A 1198 50.76 -5.57 -5.04
C ASP A 1198 49.86 -4.42 -5.52
N ASN A 1199 50.49 -3.30 -5.87
CA ASN A 1199 49.86 -2.16 -6.53
C ASN A 1199 50.29 -2.08 -8.00
N ASN A 1200 49.43 -2.55 -8.91
CA ASN A 1200 49.06 -1.93 -10.19
C ASN A 1200 48.55 -2.97 -11.20
N GLY A 1201 47.23 -3.13 -11.25
CA GLY A 1201 46.55 -3.85 -12.32
C GLY A 1201 45.13 -3.31 -12.46
N GLY A 1202 44.88 -2.49 -13.47
CA GLY A 1202 43.53 -2.02 -13.79
C GLY A 1202 42.67 -3.21 -14.24
N CYS A 1203 41.89 -3.78 -13.33
CA CYS A 1203 41.04 -4.91 -13.63
C CYS A 1203 39.86 -4.50 -14.51
N ILE A 1204 39.60 -5.29 -15.54
CA ILE A 1204 38.39 -5.24 -16.35
C ILE A 1204 37.23 -5.73 -15.45
N ASN A 1205 36.16 -4.96 -15.32
CA ASN A 1205 34.98 -5.33 -14.52
C ASN A 1205 34.13 -6.40 -15.24
N ASN A 1206 34.59 -7.65 -15.21
CA ASN A 1206 33.83 -8.82 -15.65
C ASN A 1206 33.75 -9.89 -14.53
N PHE A 1207 32.86 -10.87 -14.69
CA PHE A 1207 32.64 -11.91 -13.69
C PHE A 1207 33.89 -12.78 -13.43
N GLU A 1208 34.70 -13.01 -14.47
CA GLU A 1208 35.95 -13.76 -14.40
C GLU A 1208 36.99 -13.09 -13.50
N SER A 1209 37.18 -11.76 -13.60
CA SER A 1209 38.15 -11.04 -12.77
C SER A 1209 37.78 -11.05 -11.29
N TYR A 1210 36.49 -11.12 -10.94
CA TYR A 1210 36.04 -11.29 -9.56
C TYR A 1210 36.47 -12.66 -9.01
N LEU A 1211 36.35 -13.74 -9.78
CA LEU A 1211 36.79 -15.09 -9.40
C LEU A 1211 38.31 -15.18 -9.25
N ILE A 1212 39.07 -14.63 -10.20
CA ILE A 1212 40.54 -14.58 -10.14
C ILE A 1212 40.99 -13.80 -8.89
N ARG A 1213 40.42 -12.63 -8.62
CA ARG A 1213 40.79 -11.82 -7.46
C ARG A 1213 40.40 -12.47 -6.15
N ALA A 1214 39.22 -13.09 -6.07
CA ALA A 1214 38.80 -13.85 -4.90
C ALA A 1214 39.76 -15.01 -4.61
N LYS A 1215 40.21 -15.74 -5.65
CA LYS A 1215 41.19 -16.83 -5.49
C LYS A 1215 42.54 -16.33 -4.99
N GLN A 1216 43.09 -15.27 -5.58
CA GLN A 1216 44.34 -14.65 -5.12
C GLN A 1216 44.32 -14.33 -3.62
N ILE A 1217 43.19 -13.81 -3.12
CA ILE A 1217 43.02 -13.51 -1.70
C ILE A 1217 42.88 -14.80 -0.87
N ALA A 1218 42.14 -15.80 -1.35
CA ALA A 1218 41.98 -17.10 -0.68
C ALA A 1218 43.30 -17.87 -0.52
N ASP A 1219 44.27 -17.66 -1.41
CA ASP A 1219 45.59 -18.28 -1.36
C ASP A 1219 46.55 -17.60 -0.35
N LEU A 1220 46.28 -16.35 0.03
CA LEU A 1220 46.98 -15.63 1.11
C LEU A 1220 46.41 -15.94 2.51
N LEU A 1221 45.24 -16.57 2.59
CA LEU A 1221 44.50 -16.82 3.83
C LEU A 1221 44.74 -18.24 4.39
N PRO A 1222 44.69 -18.42 5.72
CA PRO A 1222 44.93 -19.73 6.33
C PRO A 1222 43.89 -20.76 5.88
N LYS A 1223 44.34 -21.95 5.43
CA LYS A 1223 43.46 -23.02 4.92
C LYS A 1223 42.44 -23.51 5.97
N PHE A 1224 42.86 -23.56 7.23
CA PHE A 1224 42.06 -24.00 8.37
C PHE A 1224 42.14 -22.96 9.51
N PRO A 1225 41.35 -21.87 9.47
CA PRO A 1225 41.38 -20.87 10.52
C PRO A 1225 40.83 -21.42 11.85
N SER A 1226 41.38 -20.94 12.96
CA SER A 1226 40.92 -21.32 14.30
C SER A 1226 39.48 -20.88 14.56
N GLN A 1227 38.78 -21.66 15.37
CA GLN A 1227 37.42 -21.34 15.83
C GLN A 1227 37.45 -20.12 16.77
N ARG A 1228 36.44 -19.26 16.68
CA ARG A 1228 36.30 -18.09 17.55
C ARG A 1228 35.93 -18.47 18.98
N LYS A 1229 36.25 -17.56 19.90
CA LYS A 1229 35.73 -17.60 21.27
C LYS A 1229 34.22 -17.36 21.25
N ILE A 1230 33.49 -18.33 21.78
CA ILE A 1230 32.05 -18.25 22.04
C ILE A 1230 31.85 -17.50 23.37
N PRO A 1231 30.84 -16.62 23.50
CA PRO A 1231 30.48 -16.00 24.79
C PRO A 1231 30.22 -17.07 25.87
N PRO A 1232 30.65 -16.87 27.12
CA PRO A 1232 30.53 -17.88 28.18
C PRO A 1232 29.07 -18.22 28.54
N ASP A 1233 28.12 -17.35 28.19
CA ASP A 1233 26.68 -17.53 28.42
C ASP A 1233 25.98 -18.38 27.34
N ILE A 1234 26.71 -18.80 26.30
CA ILE A 1234 26.22 -19.62 25.18
C ILE A 1234 26.90 -20.99 25.22
N ASP A 1235 26.08 -22.03 25.28
CA ASP A 1235 26.54 -23.42 25.15
C ASP A 1235 27.15 -23.67 23.76
N PRO A 1236 28.42 -24.12 23.63
CA PRO A 1236 29.04 -24.46 22.35
C PRO A 1236 28.32 -25.56 21.56
N ASP A 1237 27.62 -26.46 22.24
CA ASP A 1237 26.90 -27.57 21.60
C ASP A 1237 25.58 -27.12 20.96
N LEU A 1238 25.02 -25.99 21.43
CA LEU A 1238 23.87 -25.32 20.80
C LEU A 1238 24.18 -24.77 19.40
N LEU A 1239 25.46 -24.59 19.03
CA LEU A 1239 25.83 -23.98 17.77
C LEU A 1239 25.81 -24.98 16.61
N PHE A 1240 24.83 -24.85 15.73
CA PHE A 1240 24.70 -25.64 14.51
C PHE A 1240 25.71 -25.27 13.41
N PHE A 1241 26.60 -24.30 13.63
CA PHE A 1241 27.50 -23.75 12.61
C PHE A 1241 28.89 -23.40 13.19
N ARG A 1242 29.88 -23.24 12.31
CA ARG A 1242 31.25 -22.81 12.61
C ARG A 1242 31.34 -21.27 12.61
N VAL A 1243 32.15 -20.75 13.54
CA VAL A 1243 32.27 -19.31 13.87
C VAL A 1243 33.73 -18.89 13.96
#